data_AF-A0A834XRN4-F1
#
_entry.id   AF-A0A834XRN4-F1
#
_cell.length_a   1.000
_cell.length_b   1.000
_cell.length_c   1.000
_cell.angle_alpha   90.00
_cell.angle_beta   90.00
_cell.angle_gamma   90.00
#
_symmetry.space_group_name_H-M   'P 1'
#
loop_
_entity.id
_entity.type
_entity.pdbx_description
1 polymer ?
#
loop_
_entity_poly.entity_id
_entity_poly.type
_entity_poly.pdbx_seq_one_letter_code
_entity_poly.pdbx_strand_id
1 'polypeptide(L)'
;MRGVIFLLAVVLEASVVTTHAKNVVCYVADWTIGRPGRARFDIDNVDANLCTHVIYSFVGLTDNNDIKLPERGTDGINKLRALKNINRNLKTMVAVGGGAEGSKRFSRLVSSPNSRGQFIQNSIRFMKNHNLDGLDLDWEYPAQGNGASPQDVPNYTAFVREFKNSFGNRYLLTAAVPSSEWTARPSYDIRGVCNNLDFVNLMAYDLHNAEDPVTGMQAGLYGPGANDKDTVSAGVSYWINNGCPARKLNLGVPFYAKTWTLANPNSNGVGARASGPGSPGPLSGSAGSLAYFETCAKIGAGGWTVKYNNVRKTPYAYRGNQWIGFENVKSLKEKVQYAKQRQLAGMMAWAINDDDFQNVVCYVADWTIGRPEPGRFDIDNVDANLCTHVIYAFVGLGDNNNIKLPDRGVDGFDKLRALKNINPNLKTLVAVGGGAEGSERFSRIASSPESRGQFIENAISLMKNFNLDGLDLDWEYPAQGNGASPQDVPNYTNLVRECKARFSGQYLLTAAVPSSEWSARPSYDIAGVCNNLDLINLMAYDLHNVGDPVTGMQAGLYGPGKDDTDTVNAGVRFWINNGCQAEKINLGVPFYAKTWTLTNPNDNGVGAPVSGPGSPGPLSANPGSLSYSEVCSKINAGGWTVRYDEQRRVPYAFQGDQWIGFENVQSVSEKVQYAKDQQLAGVMVWAINDDDFHGICGDQYPLLHALNTINN
;
A
#
# COMPACT_ATOMS: atom_id res chain seq x y z
N MET A 1 3.45 42.04 -69.87
CA MET A 1 2.93 41.12 -68.84
C MET A 1 4.12 40.46 -68.14
N ARG A 2 4.30 40.73 -66.84
CA ARG A 2 5.31 40.25 -65.86
C ARG A 2 5.61 41.49 -64.98
N GLY A 3 5.10 41.65 -63.76
CA GLY A 3 4.87 40.69 -62.69
C GLY A 3 5.88 40.99 -61.59
N VAL A 4 5.62 42.05 -60.80
CA VAL A 4 6.45 42.47 -59.67
C VAL A 4 6.09 41.58 -58.47
N ILE A 5 7.08 40.86 -57.93
CA ILE A 5 6.95 40.09 -56.69
C ILE A 5 7.69 40.85 -55.59
N PHE A 6 6.94 41.36 -54.62
CA PHE A 6 7.46 41.79 -53.32
C PHE A 6 7.51 40.57 -52.40
N LEU A 7 8.71 40.21 -51.91
CA LEU A 7 8.87 39.27 -50.80
C LEU A 7 8.60 40.02 -49.48
N LEU A 8 7.54 39.64 -48.77
CA LEU A 8 7.33 39.96 -47.36
C LEU A 8 7.90 38.81 -46.52
N ALA A 9 8.94 39.09 -45.74
CA ALA A 9 9.44 38.17 -44.73
C ALA A 9 8.52 38.23 -43.50
N VAL A 10 7.82 37.13 -43.22
CA VAL A 10 7.12 36.93 -41.95
C VAL A 10 8.10 36.29 -40.97
N VAL A 11 8.48 37.03 -39.93
CA VAL A 11 9.19 36.49 -38.77
C VAL A 11 8.15 35.77 -37.90
N LEU A 12 8.16 34.44 -37.90
CA LEU A 12 7.48 33.65 -36.88
C LEU A 12 8.31 33.70 -35.59
N GLU A 13 7.84 34.41 -34.58
CA GLU A 13 8.27 34.19 -33.20
C GLU A 13 7.71 32.84 -32.73
N ALA A 14 8.54 31.81 -32.73
CA ALA A 14 8.24 30.57 -32.04
C ALA A 14 8.29 30.83 -30.53
N SER A 15 7.14 31.04 -29.90
CA SER A 15 7.02 31.06 -28.45
C SER A 15 7.37 29.66 -27.92
N VAL A 16 8.55 29.52 -27.32
CA VAL A 16 8.93 28.31 -26.58
C VAL A 16 7.99 28.17 -25.39
N VAL A 17 6.99 27.30 -25.51
CA VAL A 17 6.18 26.88 -24.36
C VAL A 17 7.07 26.02 -23.48
N THR A 18 7.67 26.62 -22.46
CA THR A 18 8.34 25.88 -21.39
C THR A 18 7.28 25.06 -20.65
N THR A 19 7.26 23.75 -20.87
CA THR A 19 6.41 22.83 -20.11
C THR A 19 6.90 22.80 -18.66
N HIS A 20 6.24 23.56 -17.79
CA HIS A 20 6.43 23.45 -16.35
C HIS A 20 6.04 22.03 -15.92
N ALA A 21 6.91 21.34 -15.17
CA ALA A 21 6.58 20.05 -14.57
C ALA A 21 5.33 20.22 -13.68
N LYS A 22 4.39 19.28 -13.77
CA LYS A 22 3.14 19.34 -13.01
C LYS A 22 3.37 18.84 -11.59
N ASN A 23 2.70 19.45 -10.62
CA ASN A 23 2.74 19.01 -9.24
C ASN A 23 1.86 17.77 -9.02
N VAL A 24 2.37 16.84 -8.22
CA VAL A 24 1.60 15.84 -7.48
C VAL A 24 1.94 16.04 -6.01
N VAL A 25 1.00 16.61 -5.25
CA VAL A 25 1.17 16.97 -3.84
C VAL A 25 0.45 15.94 -2.97
N CYS A 26 1.20 15.25 -2.13
CA CYS A 26 0.70 14.18 -1.28
C CYS A 26 0.75 14.61 0.18
N TYR A 27 -0.41 14.77 0.80
CA TYR A 27 -0.49 15.00 2.24
C TYR A 27 -0.47 13.67 3.00
N VAL A 28 0.28 13.63 4.11
CA VAL A 28 0.38 12.48 5.02
C VAL A 28 -0.02 12.93 6.41
N ALA A 29 -1.11 12.37 6.94
CA ALA A 29 -1.60 12.69 8.27
C ALA A 29 -0.82 11.95 9.36
N ASP A 30 -0.29 12.67 10.34
CA ASP A 30 0.58 12.16 11.40
C ASP A 30 -0.15 11.18 12.32
N TRP A 31 -1.43 11.43 12.60
CA TRP A 31 -2.21 10.62 13.53
C TRP A 31 -2.53 9.22 13.01
N THR A 32 -2.30 8.92 11.72
CA THR A 32 -2.57 7.59 11.18
C THR A 32 -1.64 6.53 11.71
N ILE A 33 -0.48 6.89 12.28
CA ILE A 33 0.40 5.93 12.95
C ILE A 33 -0.25 5.27 14.17
N GLY A 34 -1.28 5.90 14.75
CA GLY A 34 -2.05 5.38 15.88
C GLY A 34 -3.25 4.52 15.49
N ARG A 35 -3.56 4.39 14.19
CA ARG A 35 -4.68 3.55 13.72
C ARG A 35 -4.31 2.07 13.79
N PRO A 36 -5.30 1.16 13.94
CA PRO A 36 -5.06 -0.27 13.95
C PRO A 36 -4.76 -0.82 12.55
N GLY A 37 -4.00 -1.90 12.52
CA GLY A 37 -3.73 -2.72 11.33
C GLY A 37 -3.31 -1.98 10.08
N ARG A 38 -3.90 -2.35 8.93
CA ARG A 38 -3.59 -1.76 7.62
C ARG A 38 -3.90 -0.27 7.48
N ALA A 39 -4.66 0.30 8.44
CA ALA A 39 -4.90 1.74 8.49
C ALA A 39 -3.76 2.51 9.18
N ARG A 40 -2.81 1.78 9.79
CA ARG A 40 -1.56 2.34 10.30
C ARG A 40 -0.68 2.73 9.13
N PHE A 41 -0.52 4.03 8.93
CA PHE A 41 0.30 4.60 7.87
C PHE A 41 1.29 5.59 8.49
N ASP A 42 2.57 5.41 8.23
CA ASP A 42 3.65 6.34 8.58
C ASP A 42 4.39 6.77 7.32
N ILE A 43 5.32 7.71 7.46
CA ILE A 43 6.10 8.27 6.36
C ILE A 43 6.94 7.19 5.64
N ASP A 44 7.32 6.12 6.34
CA ASP A 44 8.05 4.99 5.74
C ASP A 44 7.20 4.19 4.73
N ASN A 45 5.88 4.39 4.72
CA ASN A 45 4.96 3.79 3.74
C ASN A 45 4.79 4.63 2.47
N VAL A 46 5.34 5.85 2.43
CA VAL A 46 5.19 6.76 1.30
C VAL A 46 6.09 6.33 0.15
N ASP A 47 5.50 6.04 -1.01
CA ASP A 47 6.26 5.94 -2.25
C ASP A 47 6.70 7.35 -2.72
N ALA A 48 7.97 7.66 -2.49
CA ALA A 48 8.58 8.94 -2.84
C ALA A 48 8.65 9.22 -4.36
N ASN A 49 8.37 8.24 -5.23
CA ASN A 49 8.37 8.41 -6.68
C ASN A 49 6.98 8.75 -7.25
N LEU A 50 5.90 8.49 -6.50
CA LEU A 50 4.53 8.85 -6.92
C LEU A 50 4.24 10.35 -6.73
N CYS A 51 4.98 11.00 -5.82
CA CYS A 51 4.76 12.38 -5.41
C CYS A 51 5.91 13.28 -5.86
N THR A 52 5.57 14.52 -6.25
CA THR A 52 6.57 15.59 -6.43
C THR A 52 6.84 16.34 -5.13
N HIS A 53 5.81 16.42 -4.28
CA HIS A 53 5.84 17.06 -2.97
C HIS A 53 5.16 16.12 -1.98
N VAL A 54 5.80 15.85 -0.84
CA VAL A 54 5.19 15.20 0.31
C VAL A 54 5.08 16.23 1.43
N ILE A 55 3.86 16.44 1.91
CA ILE A 55 3.54 17.39 2.97
C ILE A 55 3.12 16.60 4.21
N TYR A 56 3.89 16.73 5.28
CA TYR A 56 3.59 16.11 6.56
C TYR A 56 2.62 17.00 7.37
N SER A 57 1.48 16.42 7.74
CA SER A 57 0.35 17.08 8.38
C SER A 57 0.12 16.53 9.79
N PHE A 58 0.20 17.28 10.87
CA PHE A 58 0.50 18.71 10.94
C PHE A 58 1.51 19.01 12.04
N VAL A 59 2.22 20.11 11.86
CA VAL A 59 2.77 20.86 12.98
C VAL A 59 1.74 21.92 13.40
N GLY A 60 1.67 22.25 14.69
CA GLY A 60 0.71 23.24 15.22
C GLY A 60 1.33 24.62 15.43
N LEU A 61 0.58 25.52 16.10
CA LEU A 61 1.07 26.83 16.55
C LEU A 61 1.19 26.90 18.07
N THR A 62 2.31 27.39 18.58
CA THR A 62 2.46 27.73 20.01
C THR A 62 1.81 29.08 20.32
N ASP A 63 1.68 29.40 21.62
CA ASP A 63 1.16 30.70 22.03
C ASP A 63 2.11 31.88 21.77
N ASN A 64 3.38 31.59 21.51
CA ASN A 64 4.42 32.56 21.22
C ASN A 64 4.70 32.71 19.71
N ASN A 65 3.75 32.33 18.85
CA ASN A 65 3.90 32.38 17.39
C ASN A 65 5.13 31.60 16.91
N ASP A 66 5.24 30.34 17.35
CA ASP A 66 6.26 29.39 16.91
C ASP A 66 5.61 28.06 16.45
N ILE A 67 6.36 27.25 15.72
CA ILE A 67 5.93 25.92 15.27
C ILE A 67 5.90 24.96 16.46
N LYS A 68 4.74 24.34 16.67
CA LYS A 68 4.54 23.28 17.67
C LYS A 68 4.72 21.92 17.00
N LEU A 69 5.69 21.13 17.47
CA LEU A 69 5.86 19.75 17.01
C LEU A 69 4.67 18.86 17.45
N PRO A 70 4.36 17.80 16.67
CA PRO A 70 3.44 16.76 17.09
C PRO A 70 3.99 16.01 18.31
N GLU A 71 3.15 15.17 18.94
CA GLU A 71 3.51 14.43 20.16
C GLU A 71 4.73 13.53 19.97
N ARG A 72 4.89 12.95 18.78
CA ARG A 72 6.07 12.12 18.43
C ARG A 72 7.35 12.92 18.15
N GLY A 73 7.33 14.23 18.36
CA GLY A 73 8.49 15.10 18.18
C GLY A 73 8.93 15.21 16.72
N THR A 74 10.19 14.88 16.46
CA THR A 74 10.82 15.08 15.13
C THR A 74 10.93 13.81 14.28
N ASP A 75 10.46 12.67 14.80
CA ASP A 75 10.56 11.37 14.12
C ASP A 75 9.99 11.41 12.70
N GLY A 76 8.73 11.80 12.54
CA GLY A 76 8.09 11.92 11.22
C GLY A 76 8.80 12.86 10.27
N ILE A 77 9.34 13.97 10.77
CA ILE A 77 10.09 14.96 9.98
C ILE A 77 11.42 14.37 9.51
N ASN A 78 12.10 13.59 10.35
CA ASN A 78 13.35 12.92 9.99
C ASN A 78 13.12 11.86 8.90
N LYS A 79 12.04 11.06 9.04
CA LYS A 79 11.61 10.09 8.02
C LYS A 79 11.24 10.77 6.70
N LEU A 80 10.50 11.89 6.80
CA LEU A 80 10.12 12.68 5.63
C LEU A 80 11.35 13.15 4.85
N ARG A 81 12.35 13.70 5.55
CA ARG A 81 13.62 14.09 4.92
C ARG A 81 14.32 12.89 4.28
N ALA A 82 14.28 11.72 4.92
CA ALA A 82 14.93 10.51 4.41
C ALA A 82 14.34 10.03 3.07
N LEU A 83 13.10 10.39 2.72
CA LEU A 83 12.52 10.11 1.41
C LEU A 83 13.34 10.71 0.24
N LYS A 84 14.16 11.73 0.48
CA LYS A 84 15.08 12.28 -0.54
C LYS A 84 16.23 11.34 -0.89
N ASN A 85 16.52 10.34 -0.05
CA ASN A 85 17.47 9.28 -0.39
C ASN A 85 16.93 8.40 -1.52
N ILE A 86 15.60 8.32 -1.64
CA ILE A 86 14.87 7.60 -2.68
C ILE A 86 14.71 8.48 -3.92
N ASN A 87 14.10 9.66 -3.74
CA ASN A 87 13.86 10.60 -4.82
C ASN A 87 14.53 11.94 -4.50
N ARG A 88 15.73 12.18 -5.06
CA ARG A 88 16.48 13.42 -4.83
C ARG A 88 15.76 14.69 -5.32
N ASN A 89 14.78 14.55 -6.22
CA ASN A 89 13.98 15.66 -6.73
C ASN A 89 12.75 15.96 -5.86
N LEU A 90 12.39 15.06 -4.94
CA LEU A 90 11.23 15.20 -4.07
C LEU A 90 11.35 16.44 -3.19
N LYS A 91 10.23 17.17 -3.06
CA LYS A 91 10.08 18.24 -2.08
C LYS A 91 9.43 17.73 -0.81
N THR A 92 10.14 17.86 0.30
CA THR A 92 9.72 17.47 1.64
C THR A 92 9.32 18.70 2.42
N MET A 93 8.05 18.81 2.78
CA MET A 93 7.45 19.99 3.41
C MET A 93 6.62 19.59 4.63
N VAL A 94 6.33 20.56 5.50
CA VAL A 94 5.36 20.39 6.60
C VAL A 94 4.22 21.38 6.44
N ALA A 95 3.01 20.97 6.81
CA ALA A 95 1.87 21.86 6.91
C ALA A 95 1.69 22.33 8.36
N VAL A 96 1.50 23.64 8.53
CA VAL A 96 1.12 24.23 9.82
C VAL A 96 -0.37 24.53 9.84
N GLY A 97 -1.08 23.99 10.83
CA GLY A 97 -2.52 24.23 11.01
C GLY A 97 -3.39 22.98 10.88
N GLY A 98 -4.32 23.02 9.93
CA GLY A 98 -5.42 22.07 9.76
C GLY A 98 -6.64 22.42 10.61
N GLY A 99 -7.80 21.85 10.28
CA GLY A 99 -9.09 22.18 10.91
C GLY A 99 -9.12 22.13 12.46
N ALA A 100 -8.28 21.30 13.09
CA ALA A 100 -8.21 21.22 14.56
C ALA A 100 -7.47 22.39 15.23
N GLU A 101 -6.58 23.09 14.51
CA GLU A 101 -5.85 24.26 15.05
C GLU A 101 -6.79 25.47 15.22
N GLY A 102 -7.78 25.58 14.34
CA GLY A 102 -8.77 26.66 14.31
C GLY A 102 -8.17 28.04 14.01
N SER A 103 -9.00 29.08 14.11
CA SER A 103 -8.63 30.42 13.62
C SER A 103 -8.01 31.36 14.65
N LYS A 104 -8.24 31.14 15.96
CA LYS A 104 -7.79 32.04 17.02
C LYS A 104 -6.27 32.27 17.02
N ARG A 105 -5.47 31.20 16.86
CA ARG A 105 -4.00 31.28 16.90
C ARG A 105 -3.45 31.98 15.66
N PHE A 106 -3.97 31.67 14.49
CA PHE A 106 -3.61 32.34 13.24
C PHE A 106 -3.99 33.82 13.22
N SER A 107 -5.22 34.17 13.62
CA SER A 107 -5.71 35.55 13.73
C SER A 107 -4.78 36.41 14.61
N ARG A 108 -4.41 35.89 15.79
CA ARG A 108 -3.41 36.54 16.67
C ARG A 108 -2.05 36.67 15.99
N LEU A 109 -1.56 35.62 15.34
CA LEU A 109 -0.26 35.60 14.66
C LEU A 109 -0.19 36.69 13.58
N VAL A 110 -1.23 36.84 12.74
CA VAL A 110 -1.20 37.80 11.62
C VAL A 110 -1.50 39.24 12.04
N SER A 111 -2.06 39.45 13.23
CA SER A 111 -2.58 40.74 13.72
C SER A 111 -1.57 41.90 13.77
N SER A 112 -0.26 41.63 13.82
CA SER A 112 0.77 42.68 13.88
C SER A 112 2.02 42.32 13.05
N PRO A 113 2.74 43.31 12.51
CA PRO A 113 4.02 43.06 11.83
C PRO A 113 5.04 42.34 12.70
N ASN A 114 5.06 42.60 14.02
CA ASN A 114 6.00 41.97 14.94
C ASN A 114 5.74 40.47 15.10
N SER A 115 4.48 40.07 15.30
CA SER A 115 4.10 38.65 15.44
C SER A 115 4.32 37.88 14.13
N ARG A 116 4.02 38.50 12.99
CA ARG A 116 4.33 37.94 11.66
C ARG A 116 5.81 37.75 11.47
N GLY A 117 6.61 38.79 11.71
CA GLY A 117 8.08 38.74 11.61
C GLY A 117 8.68 37.65 12.50
N GLN A 118 8.20 37.52 13.74
CA GLN A 118 8.63 36.49 14.67
C GLN A 118 8.39 35.08 14.12
N PHE A 119 7.16 34.79 13.66
CA PHE A 119 6.83 33.48 13.10
C PHE A 119 7.62 33.17 11.83
N ILE A 120 7.83 34.17 10.96
CA ILE A 120 8.65 34.03 9.74
C ILE A 120 10.08 33.63 10.09
N GLN A 121 10.71 34.31 11.06
CA GLN A 121 12.08 33.99 11.48
C GLN A 121 12.18 32.61 12.14
N ASN A 122 11.19 32.26 12.96
CA ASN A 122 11.10 30.93 13.58
C ASN A 122 10.95 29.84 12.52
N SER A 123 10.11 30.05 11.51
CA SER A 123 9.92 29.13 10.39
C SER A 123 11.20 28.96 9.57
N ILE A 124 11.94 30.04 9.27
CA ILE A 124 13.24 29.94 8.57
C ILE A 124 14.24 29.09 9.37
N ARG A 125 14.28 29.28 10.70
CA ARG A 125 15.13 28.49 11.60
C ARG A 125 14.70 27.02 11.58
N PHE A 126 13.41 26.75 11.65
CA PHE A 126 12.85 25.41 11.60
C PHE A 126 13.17 24.69 10.29
N MET A 127 12.93 25.33 9.14
CA MET A 127 13.29 24.80 7.82
C MET A 127 14.79 24.45 7.73
N LYS A 128 15.66 25.33 8.23
CA LYS A 128 17.11 25.12 8.24
C LYS A 128 17.52 23.95 9.14
N ASN A 129 16.96 23.87 10.34
CA ASN A 129 17.32 22.84 11.32
C ASN A 129 16.86 21.44 10.89
N HIS A 130 15.76 21.34 10.15
CA HIS A 130 15.18 20.07 9.70
C HIS A 130 15.48 19.73 8.24
N ASN A 131 16.14 20.63 7.51
CA ASN A 131 16.49 20.48 6.09
C ASN A 131 15.27 20.20 5.18
N LEU A 132 14.22 21.00 5.36
CA LEU A 132 12.97 20.93 4.60
C LEU A 132 12.98 21.91 3.41
N ASP A 133 12.17 21.62 2.38
CA ASP A 133 12.09 22.46 1.19
C ASP A 133 11.06 23.58 1.30
N GLY A 134 10.14 23.51 2.28
CA GLY A 134 9.11 24.51 2.40
C GLY A 134 8.07 24.25 3.48
N LEU A 135 7.18 25.23 3.60
CA LEU A 135 6.09 25.28 4.57
C LEU A 135 4.77 25.50 3.83
N ASP A 136 3.76 24.70 4.20
CA ASP A 136 2.38 24.87 3.74
C ASP A 136 1.53 25.49 4.87
N LEU A 137 0.77 26.53 4.55
CA LEU A 137 -0.12 27.21 5.49
C LEU A 137 -1.54 26.67 5.34
N ASP A 138 -2.00 25.93 6.34
CA ASP A 138 -3.36 25.36 6.35
C ASP A 138 -4.22 26.04 7.42
N TRP A 139 -4.61 27.29 7.17
CA TRP A 139 -5.48 28.06 8.05
C TRP A 139 -6.93 27.93 7.62
N GLU A 140 -7.73 27.25 8.45
CA GLU A 140 -9.17 27.07 8.27
C GLU A 140 -10.04 27.87 9.27
N TYR A 141 -10.58 29.05 8.95
CA TYR A 141 -10.27 29.92 7.80
C TYR A 141 -10.17 31.39 8.26
N PRO A 142 -9.36 32.24 7.61
CA PRO A 142 -9.30 33.66 7.94
C PRO A 142 -10.68 34.31 7.99
N ALA A 143 -10.92 35.21 8.95
CA ALA A 143 -12.21 35.89 9.15
C ALA A 143 -13.42 34.97 9.49
N GLN A 144 -13.20 33.66 9.69
CA GLN A 144 -14.25 32.70 10.01
C GLN A 144 -13.86 31.78 11.17
N GLY A 145 -14.85 31.38 11.98
CA GLY A 145 -14.63 30.52 13.14
C GLY A 145 -14.18 31.28 14.40
N ASN A 146 -13.93 30.53 15.47
CA ASN A 146 -13.71 31.11 16.79
C ASN A 146 -12.39 31.89 16.86
N GLY A 147 -12.46 33.16 17.29
CA GLY A 147 -11.31 34.05 17.44
C GLY A 147 -10.83 34.70 16.14
N ALA A 148 -11.52 34.51 15.02
CA ALA A 148 -11.23 35.18 13.76
C ALA A 148 -11.68 36.64 13.76
N SER A 149 -11.09 37.44 12.86
CA SER A 149 -11.38 38.86 12.67
C SER A 149 -11.52 39.19 11.19
N PRO A 150 -12.39 40.14 10.77
CA PRO A 150 -12.37 40.64 9.40
C PRO A 150 -11.02 41.21 8.97
N GLN A 151 -10.20 41.67 9.93
CA GLN A 151 -8.83 42.13 9.67
C GLN A 151 -7.88 40.99 9.27
N ASP A 152 -8.26 39.73 9.45
CA ASP A 152 -7.47 38.58 9.04
C ASP A 152 -7.18 38.60 7.53
N VAL A 153 -8.10 39.10 6.70
CA VAL A 153 -7.95 39.12 5.24
C VAL A 153 -6.77 40.00 4.79
N PRO A 154 -6.72 41.31 5.12
CA PRO A 154 -5.55 42.13 4.78
C PRO A 154 -4.29 41.69 5.56
N ASN A 155 -4.43 41.21 6.80
CA ASN A 155 -3.30 40.78 7.61
C ASN A 155 -2.63 39.50 7.07
N TYR A 156 -3.42 38.53 6.61
CA TYR A 156 -2.93 37.30 5.99
C TYR A 156 -2.26 37.60 4.65
N THR A 157 -2.81 38.54 3.88
CA THR A 157 -2.19 38.99 2.62
C THR A 157 -0.83 39.66 2.88
N ALA A 158 -0.75 40.52 3.90
CA ALA A 158 0.51 41.11 4.33
C ALA A 158 1.50 40.04 4.83
N PHE A 159 1.01 39.07 5.61
CA PHE A 159 1.77 37.94 6.12
C PHE A 159 2.41 37.11 5.01
N VAL A 160 1.62 36.62 4.05
CA VAL A 160 2.12 35.78 2.96
C VAL A 160 3.14 36.53 2.11
N ARG A 161 2.93 37.83 1.86
CA ARG A 161 3.91 38.67 1.15
C ARG A 161 5.22 38.83 1.91
N GLU A 162 5.16 39.19 3.19
CA GLU A 162 6.34 39.34 4.05
C GLU A 162 7.09 38.00 4.19
N PHE A 163 6.34 36.91 4.29
CA PHE A 163 6.88 35.57 4.42
C PHE A 163 7.58 35.13 3.14
N LYS A 164 6.93 35.28 1.97
CA LYS A 164 7.56 34.95 0.69
C LYS A 164 8.80 35.78 0.42
N ASN A 165 8.78 37.08 0.72
CA ASN A 165 9.95 37.94 0.59
C ASN A 165 11.13 37.44 1.44
N SER A 166 10.85 36.90 2.63
CA SER A 166 11.86 36.36 3.54
C SER A 166 12.35 34.96 3.15
N PHE A 167 11.48 34.11 2.60
CA PHE A 167 11.83 32.81 2.04
C PHE A 167 12.61 32.91 0.73
N GLY A 168 12.30 33.92 -0.09
CA GLY A 168 12.85 34.09 -1.43
C GLY A 168 12.66 32.83 -2.28
N ASN A 169 13.71 32.46 -3.01
CA ASN A 169 13.77 31.22 -3.80
C ASN A 169 14.34 30.03 -3.01
N ARG A 170 14.64 30.21 -1.71
CA ARG A 170 15.28 29.17 -0.90
C ARG A 170 14.31 28.10 -0.43
N TYR A 171 13.10 28.51 -0.06
CA TYR A 171 12.05 27.64 0.43
C TYR A 171 10.74 27.90 -0.31
N LEU A 172 9.94 26.85 -0.47
CA LEU A 172 8.58 26.93 -0.96
C LEU A 172 7.64 27.43 0.13
N LEU A 173 6.74 28.32 -0.24
CA LEU A 173 5.62 28.76 0.59
C LEU A 173 4.32 28.48 -0.18
N THR A 174 3.50 27.60 0.39
CA THR A 174 2.24 27.16 -0.20
C THR A 174 1.11 27.32 0.83
N ALA A 175 -0.14 27.14 0.39
CA ALA A 175 -1.27 27.12 1.31
C ALA A 175 -2.36 26.16 0.83
N ALA A 176 -2.97 25.44 1.77
CA ALA A 176 -4.26 24.79 1.56
C ALA A 176 -5.38 25.84 1.70
N VAL A 177 -6.30 25.87 0.74
CA VAL A 177 -7.32 26.91 0.63
C VAL A 177 -8.68 26.31 0.22
N PRO A 178 -9.82 26.88 0.68
CA PRO A 178 -11.13 26.31 0.42
C PRO A 178 -11.54 26.50 -1.04
N SER A 179 -12.23 25.50 -1.60
CA SER A 179 -12.82 25.60 -2.94
C SER A 179 -14.17 26.31 -2.96
N SER A 180 -14.97 26.21 -1.89
CA SER A 180 -16.29 26.83 -1.82
C SER A 180 -16.20 28.35 -1.86
N GLU A 181 -16.99 28.98 -2.74
CA GLU A 181 -17.14 30.44 -2.80
C GLU A 181 -17.59 31.02 -1.45
N TRP A 182 -18.48 30.30 -0.73
CA TRP A 182 -19.01 30.75 0.56
C TRP A 182 -17.90 31.01 1.56
N THR A 183 -16.90 30.13 1.59
CA THR A 183 -15.75 30.23 2.49
C THR A 183 -14.66 31.14 1.92
N ALA A 184 -14.35 31.02 0.63
CA ALA A 184 -13.24 31.76 0.02
C ALA A 184 -13.50 33.29 -0.05
N ARG A 185 -14.74 33.70 -0.35
CA ARG A 185 -15.13 35.11 -0.52
C ARG A 185 -14.84 36.00 0.70
N PRO A 186 -15.25 35.64 1.92
CA PRO A 186 -14.95 36.45 3.10
C PRO A 186 -13.51 36.29 3.62
N SER A 187 -12.77 35.25 3.21
CA SER A 187 -11.50 34.87 3.84
C SER A 187 -10.24 35.35 3.11
N TYR A 188 -10.27 35.59 1.80
CA TYR A 188 -9.04 35.81 1.03
C TYR A 188 -9.12 36.97 0.04
N ASP A 189 -8.08 37.81 0.03
CA ASP A 189 -7.64 38.50 -1.19
C ASP A 189 -6.93 37.48 -2.08
N ILE A 190 -7.69 36.79 -2.93
CA ILE A 190 -7.21 35.68 -3.77
C ILE A 190 -6.05 36.12 -4.65
N ARG A 191 -6.11 37.30 -5.27
CA ARG A 191 -5.04 37.83 -6.11
C ARG A 191 -3.80 38.11 -5.27
N GLY A 192 -3.95 38.79 -4.13
CA GLY A 192 -2.85 39.08 -3.21
C GLY A 192 -2.15 37.82 -2.73
N VAL A 193 -2.91 36.80 -2.32
CA VAL A 193 -2.38 35.52 -1.84
C VAL A 193 -1.69 34.73 -2.97
N CYS A 194 -2.36 34.50 -4.10
CA CYS A 194 -1.78 33.71 -5.20
C CYS A 194 -0.56 34.38 -5.85
N ASN A 195 -0.44 35.70 -5.80
CA ASN A 195 0.77 36.39 -6.29
C ASN A 195 2.00 36.11 -5.42
N ASN A 196 1.80 35.87 -4.12
CA ASN A 196 2.89 35.71 -3.16
C ASN A 196 3.16 34.24 -2.75
N LEU A 197 2.32 33.28 -3.12
CA LEU A 197 2.61 31.85 -2.93
C LEU A 197 3.27 31.22 -4.15
N ASP A 198 4.06 30.16 -3.96
CA ASP A 198 4.59 29.35 -5.06
C ASP A 198 3.45 28.64 -5.80
N PHE A 199 2.55 28.01 -5.05
CA PHE A 199 1.25 27.51 -5.51
C PHE A 199 0.27 27.39 -4.33
N VAL A 200 -1.01 27.18 -4.65
CA VAL A 200 -2.09 26.90 -3.69
C VAL A 200 -2.66 25.50 -3.92
N ASN A 201 -2.99 24.82 -2.83
CA ASN A 201 -3.63 23.51 -2.81
C ASN A 201 -5.13 23.72 -2.57
N LEU A 202 -5.93 23.64 -3.63
CA LEU A 202 -7.37 23.90 -3.54
C LEU A 202 -8.09 22.68 -2.96
N MET A 203 -8.65 22.80 -1.76
CA MET A 203 -9.44 21.76 -1.09
C MET A 203 -10.81 21.61 -1.76
N ALA A 204 -10.82 20.92 -2.90
CA ALA A 204 -12.00 20.67 -3.74
C ALA A 204 -12.74 19.38 -3.33
N TYR A 205 -12.89 19.20 -2.03
CA TYR A 205 -13.55 18.11 -1.34
C TYR A 205 -14.31 18.65 -0.13
N ASP A 206 -15.02 17.77 0.61
CA ASP A 206 -15.94 18.16 1.68
C ASP A 206 -17.02 19.17 1.27
N LEU A 207 -17.36 19.23 -0.04
CA LEU A 207 -18.42 20.11 -0.59
C LEU A 207 -19.82 19.69 -0.11
N HIS A 208 -19.94 18.43 0.31
CA HIS A 208 -21.09 17.85 0.99
C HIS A 208 -20.56 17.02 2.14
N ASN A 209 -21.19 17.13 3.31
CA ASN A 209 -20.75 16.47 4.53
C ASN A 209 -21.86 15.61 5.15
N ALA A 210 -21.49 14.72 6.06
CA ALA A 210 -22.41 13.74 6.66
C ALA A 210 -23.51 14.39 7.51
N GLU A 211 -23.34 15.67 7.87
CA GLU A 211 -24.31 16.53 8.54
C GLU A 211 -25.38 17.08 7.58
N ASP A 212 -25.16 17.02 6.26
CA ASP A 212 -26.15 17.43 5.28
C ASP A 212 -27.42 16.56 5.43
N PRO A 213 -28.63 17.16 5.36
CA PRO A 213 -29.89 16.41 5.50
C PRO A 213 -30.18 15.51 4.28
N VAL A 214 -29.30 15.54 3.27
CA VAL A 214 -29.38 14.76 2.04
C VAL A 214 -28.01 14.23 1.65
N THR A 215 -28.00 13.10 0.93
CA THR A 215 -26.78 12.53 0.37
C THR A 215 -26.16 13.46 -0.68
N GLY A 216 -24.84 13.58 -0.68
CA GLY A 216 -24.12 14.47 -1.58
C GLY A 216 -22.80 13.89 -2.08
N MET A 217 -22.31 14.42 -3.21
CA MET A 217 -20.99 14.05 -3.72
C MET A 217 -19.94 15.03 -3.18
N GLN A 218 -19.14 14.60 -2.20
CA GLN A 218 -18.21 15.50 -1.52
C GLN A 218 -17.16 16.18 -2.42
N ALA A 219 -16.88 15.60 -3.59
CA ALA A 219 -15.94 16.14 -4.57
C ALA A 219 -16.48 15.99 -6.01
N GLY A 220 -17.77 16.22 -6.22
CA GLY A 220 -18.38 16.17 -7.55
C GLY A 220 -17.76 17.19 -8.52
N LEU A 221 -17.33 16.74 -9.70
CA LEU A 221 -16.65 17.60 -10.67
C LEU A 221 -17.56 18.72 -11.19
N TYR A 222 -18.80 18.36 -11.54
CA TYR A 222 -19.85 19.25 -12.02
C TYR A 222 -21.15 19.05 -11.23
N GLY A 223 -22.12 19.95 -11.42
CA GLY A 223 -23.46 19.89 -10.85
C GLY A 223 -24.54 19.76 -11.92
N PRO A 224 -25.81 19.55 -11.54
CA PRO A 224 -26.93 19.40 -12.47
C PRO A 224 -27.28 20.68 -13.25
N GLY A 225 -26.71 21.83 -12.88
CA GLY A 225 -26.91 23.10 -13.59
C GLY A 225 -25.72 24.04 -13.42
N ALA A 226 -25.62 25.05 -14.30
CA ALA A 226 -24.51 26.01 -14.33
C ALA A 226 -24.40 26.89 -13.07
N ASN A 227 -25.44 26.93 -12.24
CA ASN A 227 -25.49 27.71 -11.00
C ASN A 227 -25.12 26.89 -9.75
N ASP A 228 -24.82 25.59 -9.87
CA ASP A 228 -24.37 24.78 -8.74
C ASP A 228 -22.94 25.19 -8.34
N LYS A 229 -22.85 25.88 -7.20
CA LYS A 229 -21.59 26.44 -6.67
C LYS A 229 -20.80 25.43 -5.84
N ASP A 230 -21.42 24.32 -5.45
CA ASP A 230 -20.81 23.30 -4.59
C ASP A 230 -20.24 22.16 -5.45
N THR A 231 -19.37 22.55 -6.39
CA THR A 231 -18.70 21.64 -7.31
C THR A 231 -17.22 22.00 -7.45
N VAL A 232 -16.40 21.00 -7.77
CA VAL A 232 -14.96 21.20 -8.03
C VAL A 232 -14.75 22.25 -9.12
N SER A 233 -15.51 22.16 -10.22
CA SER A 233 -15.35 23.07 -11.36
C SER A 233 -15.74 24.51 -11.03
N ALA A 234 -16.78 24.71 -10.20
CA ALA A 234 -17.17 26.03 -9.71
C ALA A 234 -16.09 26.65 -8.82
N GLY A 235 -15.56 25.89 -7.86
CA GLY A 235 -14.49 26.36 -6.98
C GLY A 235 -13.20 26.74 -7.73
N VAL A 236 -12.76 25.90 -8.67
CA VAL A 236 -11.61 26.22 -9.54
C VAL A 236 -11.87 27.50 -10.35
N SER A 237 -13.07 27.65 -10.91
CA SER A 237 -13.43 28.83 -11.70
C SER A 237 -13.47 30.09 -10.83
N TYR A 238 -13.97 29.99 -9.60
CA TYR A 238 -14.04 31.10 -8.65
C TYR A 238 -12.64 31.65 -8.35
N TRP A 239 -11.67 30.79 -8.02
CA TRP A 239 -10.31 31.21 -7.74
C TRP A 239 -9.61 31.84 -8.95
N ILE A 240 -9.79 31.27 -10.15
CA ILE A 240 -9.22 31.83 -11.39
C ILE A 240 -9.83 33.20 -11.71
N ASN A 241 -11.15 33.32 -11.64
CA ASN A 241 -11.87 34.55 -11.96
C ASN A 241 -11.55 35.69 -10.97
N ASN A 242 -11.18 35.35 -9.73
CA ASN A 242 -10.75 36.30 -8.70
C ASN A 242 -9.23 36.53 -8.66
N GLY A 243 -8.50 36.12 -9.71
CA GLY A 243 -7.13 36.54 -9.96
C GLY A 243 -6.05 35.56 -9.57
N CYS A 244 -6.38 34.32 -9.19
CA CYS A 244 -5.38 33.27 -9.03
C CYS A 244 -4.96 32.70 -10.38
N PRO A 245 -3.66 32.70 -10.76
CA PRO A 245 -3.23 32.08 -12.00
C PRO A 245 -3.49 30.57 -11.99
N ALA A 246 -4.11 30.01 -13.02
CA ALA A 246 -4.37 28.55 -13.13
C ALA A 246 -3.10 27.70 -12.89
N ARG A 247 -1.96 28.13 -13.45
CA ARG A 247 -0.64 27.50 -13.26
C ARG A 247 -0.09 27.51 -11.83
N LYS A 248 -0.77 28.16 -10.88
CA LYS A 248 -0.45 28.17 -9.44
C LYS A 248 -1.47 27.39 -8.60
N LEU A 249 -2.49 26.78 -9.20
CA LEU A 249 -3.55 26.10 -8.48
C LEU A 249 -3.44 24.59 -8.67
N ASN A 250 -3.23 23.84 -7.58
CA ASN A 250 -3.33 22.38 -7.57
C ASN A 250 -4.76 21.98 -7.22
N LEU A 251 -5.31 21.00 -7.95
CA LEU A 251 -6.64 20.47 -7.68
C LEU A 251 -6.60 19.40 -6.59
N GLY A 252 -7.20 19.66 -5.44
CA GLY A 252 -7.35 18.72 -4.34
C GLY A 252 -8.39 17.63 -4.62
N VAL A 253 -8.08 16.39 -4.23
CA VAL A 253 -8.99 15.24 -4.27
C VAL A 253 -8.96 14.47 -2.94
N PRO A 254 -10.11 13.95 -2.48
CA PRO A 254 -10.17 13.19 -1.23
C PRO A 254 -9.90 11.70 -1.48
N PHE A 255 -9.04 11.10 -0.67
CA PHE A 255 -8.79 9.64 -0.63
C PHE A 255 -9.64 8.95 0.45
N TYR A 256 -10.78 9.54 0.75
CA TYR A 256 -11.81 9.01 1.65
C TYR A 256 -13.19 9.29 1.03
N ALA A 257 -14.21 8.70 1.62
CA ALA A 257 -15.62 8.85 1.26
C ALA A 257 -16.37 9.62 2.33
N LYS A 258 -17.45 10.31 1.94
CA LYS A 258 -18.50 10.73 2.89
C LYS A 258 -19.63 9.73 2.86
N THR A 259 -20.20 9.46 4.02
CA THR A 259 -21.23 8.43 4.19
C THR A 259 -22.45 8.95 4.93
N TRP A 260 -23.61 8.39 4.58
CA TRP A 260 -24.89 8.76 5.17
C TRP A 260 -25.70 7.51 5.49
N THR A 261 -26.55 7.65 6.51
CA THR A 261 -27.69 6.76 6.75
C THR A 261 -28.92 7.37 6.07
N LEU A 262 -29.46 6.68 5.08
CA LEU A 262 -30.68 7.05 4.34
C LEU A 262 -31.90 6.98 5.24
N ALA A 263 -32.76 8.01 5.17
CA ALA A 263 -34.06 8.00 5.83
C ALA A 263 -35.03 6.98 5.20
N ASN A 264 -34.84 6.65 3.92
CA ASN A 264 -35.58 5.60 3.22
C ASN A 264 -34.64 4.83 2.28
N PRO A 265 -34.38 3.52 2.53
CA PRO A 265 -33.52 2.67 1.68
C PRO A 265 -33.89 2.66 0.18
N ASN A 266 -35.17 2.86 -0.13
CA ASN A 266 -35.67 2.89 -1.51
C ASN A 266 -35.39 4.22 -2.22
N SER A 267 -34.99 5.25 -1.48
CA SER A 267 -34.49 6.52 -2.02
C SER A 267 -32.99 6.59 -1.80
N ASN A 268 -32.22 6.18 -2.81
CA ASN A 268 -30.78 5.95 -2.72
C ASN A 268 -29.97 6.72 -3.79
N GLY A 269 -30.60 7.67 -4.47
CA GLY A 269 -29.92 8.59 -5.39
C GLY A 269 -29.09 9.63 -4.64
N VAL A 270 -28.33 10.42 -5.40
CA VAL A 270 -27.74 11.67 -4.89
C VAL A 270 -28.88 12.64 -4.56
N GLY A 271 -28.82 13.31 -3.42
CA GLY A 271 -29.88 14.18 -2.90
C GLY A 271 -30.98 13.45 -2.14
N ALA A 272 -30.82 12.15 -1.88
CA ALA A 272 -31.76 11.39 -1.06
C ALA A 272 -31.69 11.85 0.41
N ARG A 273 -32.84 11.93 1.09
CA ARG A 273 -32.88 12.32 2.51
C ARG A 273 -32.06 11.37 3.39
N ALA A 274 -31.24 11.96 4.24
CA ALA A 274 -30.45 11.25 5.25
C ALA A 274 -31.03 11.49 6.65
N SER A 275 -30.94 10.49 7.52
CA SER A 275 -31.25 10.59 8.94
C SER A 275 -30.02 10.88 9.79
N GLY A 276 -28.83 10.90 9.20
CA GLY A 276 -27.57 11.18 9.87
C GLY A 276 -26.36 10.56 9.16
N PRO A 277 -25.18 10.57 9.81
CA PRO A 277 -23.96 10.00 9.26
C PRO A 277 -24.08 8.49 9.00
N GLY A 278 -23.32 7.99 8.03
CA GLY A 278 -23.15 6.55 7.81
C GLY A 278 -22.39 5.90 8.96
N SER A 279 -22.51 4.58 9.08
CA SER A 279 -21.80 3.82 10.12
C SER A 279 -20.27 3.97 9.98
N PRO A 280 -19.53 4.09 11.10
CA PRO A 280 -18.09 4.20 11.08
C PRO A 280 -17.42 2.98 10.42
N GLY A 281 -16.26 3.20 9.80
CA GLY A 281 -15.37 2.14 9.36
C GLY A 281 -14.70 1.44 10.55
N PRO A 282 -14.37 0.14 10.44
CA PRO A 282 -13.75 -0.61 11.53
C PRO A 282 -12.33 -0.14 11.88
N LEU A 283 -11.64 0.56 10.98
CA LEU A 283 -10.25 0.98 11.15
C LEU A 283 -10.12 2.51 11.28
N SER A 284 -10.85 3.29 10.47
CA SER A 284 -10.83 4.76 10.57
C SER A 284 -11.73 5.30 11.69
N GLY A 285 -12.73 4.52 12.12
CA GLY A 285 -13.55 4.77 13.33
C GLY A 285 -14.50 5.97 13.27
N SER A 286 -14.55 6.73 12.17
CA SER A 286 -15.28 8.00 12.10
C SER A 286 -16.64 7.82 11.43
N ALA A 287 -17.74 8.06 12.15
CA ALA A 287 -19.07 8.05 11.55
C ALA A 287 -19.17 9.14 10.46
N GLY A 288 -19.83 8.83 9.35
CA GLY A 288 -19.97 9.77 8.23
C GLY A 288 -18.76 9.85 7.30
N SER A 289 -17.70 9.07 7.56
CA SER A 289 -16.51 8.98 6.70
C SER A 289 -16.02 7.54 6.60
N LEU A 290 -15.36 7.21 5.49
CA LEU A 290 -14.64 5.95 5.32
C LEU A 290 -13.35 6.22 4.55
N ALA A 291 -12.22 5.66 4.98
CA ALA A 291 -11.02 5.68 4.14
C ALA A 291 -11.30 4.96 2.81
N TYR A 292 -10.55 5.29 1.74
CA TYR A 292 -10.76 4.63 0.44
C TYR A 292 -10.55 3.12 0.55
N PHE A 293 -9.52 2.67 1.28
CA PHE A 293 -9.29 1.24 1.54
C PHE A 293 -10.45 0.54 2.26
N GLU A 294 -11.22 1.24 3.12
CA GLU A 294 -12.42 0.69 3.76
C GLU A 294 -13.62 0.67 2.82
N THR A 295 -13.72 1.67 1.95
CA THR A 295 -14.74 1.74 0.90
C THR A 295 -14.56 0.59 -0.08
N CYS A 296 -13.33 0.35 -0.54
CA CYS A 296 -12.96 -0.79 -1.38
C CYS A 296 -13.33 -2.11 -0.71
N ALA A 297 -12.95 -2.31 0.56
CA ALA A 297 -13.27 -3.53 1.29
C ALA A 297 -14.79 -3.75 1.46
N LYS A 298 -15.55 -2.70 1.78
CA LYS A 298 -17.01 -2.81 1.93
C LYS A 298 -17.68 -3.21 0.62
N ILE A 299 -17.28 -2.59 -0.49
CA ILE A 299 -17.84 -2.87 -1.82
C ILE A 299 -17.40 -4.26 -2.30
N GLY A 300 -16.12 -4.62 -2.13
CA GLY A 300 -15.52 -5.90 -2.52
C GLY A 300 -16.18 -7.10 -1.83
N ALA A 301 -16.52 -6.96 -0.55
CA ALA A 301 -17.26 -7.99 0.21
C ALA A 301 -18.68 -8.28 -0.32
N GLY A 302 -19.15 -7.53 -1.33
CA GLY A 302 -20.41 -7.78 -2.02
C GLY A 302 -21.65 -7.19 -1.34
N GLY A 303 -22.78 -7.26 -2.03
CA GLY A 303 -24.08 -6.77 -1.55
C GLY A 303 -24.28 -5.25 -1.62
N TRP A 304 -23.30 -4.49 -2.13
CA TRP A 304 -23.42 -3.08 -2.43
C TRP A 304 -23.79 -2.86 -3.89
N THR A 305 -24.72 -1.94 -4.15
CA THR A 305 -24.97 -1.46 -5.51
C THR A 305 -24.11 -0.24 -5.77
N VAL A 306 -23.15 -0.34 -6.70
CA VAL A 306 -22.30 0.77 -7.13
C VAL A 306 -22.89 1.42 -8.38
N LYS A 307 -23.00 2.75 -8.38
CA LYS A 307 -23.48 3.56 -9.50
C LYS A 307 -22.48 4.68 -9.79
N TYR A 308 -22.41 5.07 -11.06
CA TYR A 308 -21.58 6.21 -11.48
C TYR A 308 -22.47 7.37 -11.90
N ASN A 309 -22.29 8.54 -11.27
CA ASN A 309 -23.06 9.72 -11.66
C ASN A 309 -22.37 10.42 -12.84
N ASN A 310 -22.95 10.27 -14.05
CA ASN A 310 -22.37 10.80 -15.29
C ASN A 310 -22.35 12.33 -15.39
N VAL A 311 -23.13 13.04 -14.56
CA VAL A 311 -23.10 14.50 -14.46
C VAL A 311 -21.96 14.92 -13.53
N ARG A 312 -21.96 14.40 -12.30
CA ARG A 312 -20.99 14.77 -11.26
C ARG A 312 -19.60 14.15 -11.45
N LYS A 313 -19.46 13.14 -12.32
CA LYS A 313 -18.21 12.41 -12.59
C LYS A 313 -17.60 11.70 -11.38
N THR A 314 -18.47 11.19 -10.52
CA THR A 314 -18.09 10.56 -9.24
C THR A 314 -18.96 9.32 -9.00
N PRO A 315 -18.39 8.22 -8.49
CA PRO A 315 -19.18 7.06 -8.08
C PRO A 315 -19.90 7.28 -6.74
N TYR A 316 -20.95 6.49 -6.52
CA TYR A 316 -21.55 6.29 -5.21
C TYR A 316 -21.99 4.83 -5.07
N ALA A 317 -22.12 4.37 -3.84
CA ALA A 317 -22.60 3.02 -3.52
C ALA A 317 -23.67 3.06 -2.43
N TYR A 318 -24.58 2.09 -2.45
CA TYR A 318 -25.55 1.93 -1.37
C TYR A 318 -25.87 0.47 -1.07
N ARG A 319 -26.20 0.19 0.19
CA ARG A 319 -26.67 -1.11 0.68
C ARG A 319 -27.61 -0.89 1.86
N GLY A 320 -28.85 -1.38 1.76
CA GLY A 320 -29.87 -1.10 2.77
C GLY A 320 -30.06 0.41 2.95
N ASN A 321 -29.92 0.90 4.19
CA ASN A 321 -29.97 2.32 4.49
C ASN A 321 -28.59 3.01 4.49
N GLN A 322 -27.50 2.35 4.08
CA GLN A 322 -26.18 2.97 4.05
C GLN A 322 -25.84 3.48 2.65
N TRP A 323 -25.25 4.67 2.57
CA TRP A 323 -24.87 5.34 1.34
C TRP A 323 -23.45 5.90 1.41
N ILE A 324 -22.67 5.74 0.35
CA ILE A 324 -21.25 6.12 0.26
C ILE A 324 -21.03 6.95 -1.01
N GLY A 325 -20.53 8.17 -0.87
CA GLY A 325 -20.03 9.01 -1.97
C GLY A 325 -18.52 9.09 -1.90
N PHE A 326 -17.83 8.61 -2.94
CA PHE A 326 -16.38 8.35 -2.90
C PHE A 326 -15.71 8.65 -4.25
N GLU A 327 -14.38 8.67 -4.29
CA GLU A 327 -13.61 8.71 -5.53
C GLU A 327 -13.21 7.31 -5.96
N ASN A 328 -12.98 7.09 -7.26
CA ASN A 328 -12.31 5.89 -7.75
C ASN A 328 -11.36 6.24 -8.90
N VAL A 329 -10.64 5.24 -9.42
CA VAL A 329 -9.69 5.43 -10.53
C VAL A 329 -10.33 6.17 -11.73
N LYS A 330 -11.61 5.91 -12.04
CA LYS A 330 -12.31 6.59 -13.14
C LYS A 330 -12.54 8.07 -12.84
N SER A 331 -13.10 8.42 -11.67
CA SER A 331 -13.33 9.83 -11.32
C SER A 331 -12.03 10.62 -11.19
N LEU A 332 -10.97 10.00 -10.66
CA LEU A 332 -9.64 10.60 -10.59
C LEU A 332 -9.06 10.87 -11.98
N LYS A 333 -9.14 9.92 -12.93
CA LYS A 333 -8.72 10.14 -14.32
C LYS A 333 -9.46 11.32 -14.95
N GLU A 334 -10.77 11.42 -14.75
CA GLU A 334 -11.57 12.54 -15.27
C GLU A 334 -11.16 13.89 -14.67
N LYS A 335 -10.86 13.93 -13.36
CA LYS A 335 -10.34 15.14 -12.68
C LYS A 335 -8.93 15.53 -13.14
N VAL A 336 -8.06 14.55 -13.38
CA VAL A 336 -6.73 14.80 -13.97
C VAL A 336 -6.86 15.41 -15.36
N GLN A 337 -7.79 14.90 -16.19
CA GLN A 337 -8.05 15.49 -17.50
C GLN A 337 -8.61 16.90 -17.39
N TYR A 338 -9.54 17.15 -16.46
CA TYR A 338 -10.04 18.48 -16.18
C TYR A 338 -8.91 19.44 -15.77
N ALA A 339 -8.03 19.03 -14.85
CA ALA A 339 -6.89 19.84 -14.41
C ALA A 339 -5.93 20.17 -15.57
N LYS A 340 -5.67 19.20 -16.46
CA LYS A 340 -4.88 19.42 -17.69
C LYS A 340 -5.56 20.42 -18.63
N GLN A 341 -6.85 20.26 -18.90
CA GLN A 341 -7.63 21.16 -19.76
C GLN A 341 -7.67 22.60 -19.23
N ARG A 342 -7.75 22.75 -17.89
CA ARG A 342 -7.72 24.04 -17.21
C ARG A 342 -6.31 24.59 -16.99
N GLN A 343 -5.27 23.88 -17.44
CA GLN A 343 -3.87 24.25 -17.30
C GLN A 343 -3.47 24.50 -15.82
N LEU A 344 -4.05 23.72 -14.91
CA LEU A 344 -3.76 23.80 -13.48
C LEU A 344 -2.29 23.44 -13.18
N ALA A 345 -1.79 23.86 -12.03
CA ALA A 345 -0.42 23.57 -11.58
C ALA A 345 -0.18 22.06 -11.39
N GLY A 346 -1.22 21.33 -10.97
CA GLY A 346 -1.12 19.91 -10.68
C GLY A 346 -2.32 19.38 -9.89
N MET A 347 -2.09 18.28 -9.18
CA MET A 347 -3.04 17.60 -8.31
C MET A 347 -2.53 17.62 -6.86
N MET A 348 -3.47 17.56 -5.94
CA MET A 348 -3.23 17.39 -4.50
C MET A 348 -4.12 16.28 -3.96
N ALA A 349 -3.60 15.42 -3.09
CA ALA A 349 -4.34 14.33 -2.47
C ALA A 349 -4.41 14.51 -0.94
N TRP A 350 -5.63 14.46 -0.40
CA TRP A 350 -5.92 14.47 1.03
C TRP A 350 -6.66 13.19 1.45
N ALA A 351 -6.05 12.27 2.19
CA ALA A 351 -4.61 12.14 2.38
C ALA A 351 -4.18 10.72 1.97
N ILE A 352 -2.93 10.56 1.54
CA ILE A 352 -2.48 9.31 0.91
C ILE A 352 -2.49 8.11 1.87
N ASN A 353 -2.52 8.36 3.18
CA ASN A 353 -2.73 7.35 4.22
C ASN A 353 -4.11 6.69 4.20
N ASP A 354 -5.08 7.21 3.45
CA ASP A 354 -6.41 6.61 3.30
C ASP A 354 -6.55 5.78 2.00
N ASP A 355 -5.49 5.71 1.19
CA ASP A 355 -5.41 4.88 -0.03
C ASP A 355 -5.20 3.39 0.30
N ASP A 356 -5.41 2.51 -0.68
CA ASP A 356 -5.20 1.07 -0.52
C ASP A 356 -3.76 0.62 -0.82
N PHE A 357 -2.95 0.41 0.23
CA PHE A 357 -1.63 -0.20 0.15
C PHE A 357 -1.59 -1.59 0.80
N GLN A 358 -1.08 -2.61 0.12
CA GLN A 358 -0.96 -3.98 0.63
C GLN A 358 0.39 -4.63 0.26
N ASN A 359 0.80 -5.63 1.07
CA ASN A 359 2.07 -6.29 0.85
C ASN A 359 2.02 -7.29 -0.31
N VAL A 360 3.08 -7.32 -1.10
CA VAL A 360 3.40 -8.40 -2.04
C VAL A 360 4.78 -8.92 -1.67
N VAL A 361 4.81 -10.04 -0.95
CA VAL A 361 6.03 -10.66 -0.43
C VAL A 361 6.50 -11.76 -1.36
N CYS A 362 7.65 -11.57 -1.99
CA CYS A 362 8.20 -12.45 -3.01
C CYS A 362 9.38 -13.25 -2.46
N TYR A 363 9.24 -14.56 -2.28
CA TYR A 363 10.38 -15.42 -2.01
C TYR A 363 11.15 -15.74 -3.30
N VAL A 364 12.48 -15.71 -3.21
CA VAL A 364 13.39 -16.19 -4.26
C VAL A 364 14.16 -17.38 -3.73
N ALA A 365 13.94 -18.55 -4.34
CA ALA A 365 14.65 -19.77 -4.01
C ALA A 365 16.03 -19.79 -4.67
N ASP A 366 17.07 -19.69 -3.83
CA ASP A 366 18.43 -19.44 -4.25
C ASP A 366 19.02 -20.51 -5.19
N TRP A 367 18.68 -21.77 -4.93
CA TRP A 367 19.19 -22.92 -5.68
C TRP A 367 18.68 -22.96 -7.13
N THR A 368 17.70 -22.15 -7.50
CA THR A 368 17.12 -22.16 -8.85
C THR A 368 18.04 -21.56 -9.91
N ILE A 369 19.12 -20.89 -9.51
CA ILE A 369 20.23 -20.50 -10.40
C ILE A 369 20.92 -21.72 -11.02
N GLY A 370 20.80 -22.89 -10.39
CA GLY A 370 21.34 -24.16 -10.87
C GLY A 370 20.46 -24.91 -11.88
N ARG A 371 19.22 -24.44 -12.13
CA ARG A 371 18.32 -25.08 -13.10
C ARG A 371 18.83 -24.96 -14.54
N PRO A 372 18.48 -25.90 -15.43
CA PRO A 372 18.75 -25.75 -16.85
C PRO A 372 17.91 -24.62 -17.44
N GLU A 373 18.41 -23.98 -18.51
CA GLU A 373 17.63 -23.00 -19.27
C GLU A 373 16.37 -23.64 -19.89
N PRO A 374 15.24 -22.91 -19.97
CA PRO A 374 15.01 -21.54 -19.51
C PRO A 374 14.60 -21.42 -18.03
N GLY A 375 14.76 -22.47 -17.21
CA GLY A 375 14.34 -22.48 -15.80
C GLY A 375 15.32 -21.84 -14.82
N ARG A 376 16.45 -21.32 -15.29
CA ARG A 376 17.47 -20.67 -14.47
C ARG A 376 16.95 -19.33 -13.98
N PHE A 377 16.85 -19.16 -12.66
CA PHE A 377 16.43 -17.92 -12.04
C PHE A 377 17.49 -17.41 -11.05
N ASP A 378 17.86 -16.15 -11.18
CA ASP A 378 18.72 -15.42 -10.24
C ASP A 378 18.02 -14.12 -9.82
N ILE A 379 18.57 -13.43 -8.82
CA ILE A 379 18.02 -12.17 -8.30
C ILE A 379 17.90 -11.09 -9.39
N ASP A 380 18.76 -11.12 -10.41
CA ASP A 380 18.69 -10.19 -11.54
C ASP A 380 17.41 -10.36 -12.39
N ASN A 381 16.71 -11.48 -12.27
CA ASN A 381 15.44 -11.70 -12.96
C ASN A 381 14.29 -10.97 -12.26
N VAL A 382 14.38 -10.68 -10.96
CA VAL A 382 13.27 -10.11 -10.17
C VAL A 382 12.80 -8.76 -10.72
N ASP A 383 11.52 -8.65 -11.07
CA ASP A 383 10.89 -7.33 -11.28
C ASP A 383 10.58 -6.68 -9.93
N ALA A 384 11.47 -5.77 -9.52
CA ALA A 384 11.40 -5.05 -8.26
C ALA A 384 10.12 -4.21 -8.08
N ASN A 385 9.36 -3.90 -9.15
CA ASN A 385 8.12 -3.13 -9.06
C ASN A 385 6.88 -4.00 -8.81
N LEU A 386 6.98 -5.32 -8.98
CA LEU A 386 5.88 -6.23 -8.70
C LEU A 386 5.83 -6.70 -7.25
N CYS A 387 6.91 -6.49 -6.49
CA CYS A 387 7.05 -6.88 -5.10
C CYS A 387 7.16 -5.65 -4.19
N THR A 388 6.59 -5.73 -2.98
CA THR A 388 6.88 -4.76 -1.91
C THR A 388 8.00 -5.27 -0.99
N HIS A 389 8.13 -6.59 -0.87
CA HIS A 389 9.20 -7.26 -0.15
C HIS A 389 9.79 -8.37 -1.03
N VAL A 390 11.11 -8.51 -1.05
CA VAL A 390 11.81 -9.67 -1.62
C VAL A 390 12.58 -10.36 -0.51
N ILE A 391 12.32 -11.66 -0.34
CA ILE A 391 12.95 -12.50 0.67
C ILE A 391 13.85 -13.50 -0.03
N TYR A 392 15.15 -13.41 0.25
CA TYR A 392 16.14 -14.38 -0.23
C TYR A 392 16.06 -15.66 0.62
N ALA A 393 15.79 -16.80 -0.02
CA ALA A 393 15.69 -18.11 0.62
C ALA A 393 16.80 -19.05 0.12
N PHE A 394 17.76 -19.50 0.94
CA PHE A 394 17.88 -19.33 2.39
C PHE A 394 19.34 -19.13 2.81
N VAL A 395 19.51 -18.63 4.03
CA VAL A 395 20.70 -18.89 4.86
C VAL A 395 20.40 -20.03 5.83
N GLY A 396 21.41 -20.82 6.18
CA GLY A 396 21.27 -21.95 7.09
C GLY A 396 21.63 -21.61 8.53
N LEU A 397 21.61 -22.62 9.41
CA LEU A 397 22.06 -22.50 10.80
C LEU A 397 23.35 -23.30 11.03
N GLY A 398 24.35 -22.69 11.67
CA GLY A 398 25.61 -23.35 12.04
C GLY A 398 25.58 -23.97 13.45
N ASP A 399 26.65 -24.69 13.79
CA ASP A 399 26.72 -25.47 15.03
C ASP A 399 26.82 -24.60 16.30
N ASN A 400 27.34 -23.38 16.17
CA ASN A 400 27.59 -22.44 17.27
C ASN A 400 26.51 -21.33 17.38
N ASN A 401 25.25 -21.66 17.10
CA ASN A 401 24.12 -20.71 17.11
C ASN A 401 24.32 -19.51 16.15
N ASN A 402 25.13 -19.69 15.10
CA ASN A 402 25.39 -18.70 14.08
C ASN A 402 24.58 -18.97 12.81
N ILE A 403 24.47 -17.95 11.96
CA ILE A 403 23.89 -18.09 10.62
C ILE A 403 24.96 -18.61 9.68
N LYS A 404 24.66 -19.69 8.96
CA LYS A 404 25.49 -20.25 7.89
C LYS A 404 25.14 -19.54 6.57
N LEU A 405 26.10 -18.85 5.99
CA LEU A 405 25.94 -18.21 4.67
C LEU A 405 25.78 -19.28 3.55
N PRO A 406 25.18 -18.92 2.40
CA PRO A 406 24.99 -19.84 1.30
C PRO A 406 26.34 -20.34 0.76
N ASP A 407 26.41 -21.62 0.37
CA ASP A 407 27.66 -22.23 -0.10
C ASP A 407 28.17 -21.58 -1.42
N ARG A 408 27.29 -20.94 -2.19
CA ARG A 408 27.62 -20.20 -3.42
C ARG A 408 28.25 -18.82 -3.18
N GLY A 409 28.32 -18.37 -1.92
CA GLY A 409 28.81 -17.03 -1.56
C GLY A 409 27.68 -16.04 -1.25
N VAL A 410 28.00 -14.75 -1.30
CA VAL A 410 27.12 -13.64 -0.86
C VAL A 410 26.74 -12.68 -1.99
N ASP A 411 27.06 -13.04 -3.24
CA ASP A 411 26.73 -12.24 -4.43
C ASP A 411 25.22 -12.00 -4.55
N GLY A 412 24.41 -12.98 -4.16
CA GLY A 412 22.96 -12.89 -4.07
C GLY A 412 22.48 -11.74 -3.19
N PHE A 413 23.16 -11.44 -2.07
CA PHE A 413 22.79 -10.32 -1.19
C PHE A 413 23.14 -8.96 -1.80
N ASP A 414 24.25 -8.87 -2.52
CA ASP A 414 24.62 -7.66 -3.24
C ASP A 414 23.62 -7.35 -4.36
N LYS A 415 23.19 -8.38 -5.10
CA LYS A 415 22.14 -8.25 -6.12
C LYS A 415 20.78 -7.90 -5.51
N LEU A 416 20.43 -8.55 -4.39
CA LEU A 416 19.18 -8.28 -3.68
C LEU A 416 19.11 -6.81 -3.25
N ARG A 417 20.18 -6.28 -2.65
CA ARG A 417 20.29 -4.86 -2.32
C ARG A 417 20.21 -3.98 -3.57
N ALA A 418 20.80 -4.39 -4.69
CA ALA A 418 20.79 -3.63 -5.92
C ALA A 418 19.40 -3.48 -6.54
N LEU A 419 18.43 -4.36 -6.22
CA LEU A 419 17.02 -4.18 -6.61
C LEU A 419 16.44 -2.86 -6.10
N LYS A 420 16.95 -2.32 -5.00
CA LYS A 420 16.56 -0.99 -4.49
C LYS A 420 16.97 0.16 -5.40
N ASN A 421 17.89 -0.06 -6.34
CA ASN A 421 18.18 0.94 -7.37
C ASN A 421 17.06 1.04 -8.42
N ILE A 422 16.25 -0.03 -8.56
CA ILE A 422 15.08 -0.09 -9.44
C ILE A 422 13.85 0.39 -8.67
N ASN A 423 13.58 -0.19 -7.50
CA ASN A 423 12.50 0.21 -6.60
C ASN A 423 13.06 0.54 -5.21
N PRO A 424 13.32 1.83 -4.90
CA PRO A 424 13.91 2.20 -3.61
C PRO A 424 13.02 1.98 -2.38
N ASN A 425 11.72 1.75 -2.57
CA ASN A 425 10.79 1.41 -1.47
C ASN A 425 10.79 -0.09 -1.14
N LEU A 426 11.38 -0.90 -2.02
CA LEU A 426 11.46 -2.36 -1.86
C LEU A 426 12.14 -2.72 -0.55
N LYS A 427 11.51 -3.62 0.20
CA LYS A 427 12.12 -4.22 1.40
C LYS A 427 12.85 -5.49 1.01
N THR A 428 14.12 -5.59 1.35
CA THR A 428 14.97 -6.74 1.06
C THR A 428 15.29 -7.48 2.35
N LEU A 429 14.78 -8.70 2.49
CA LEU A 429 14.97 -9.54 3.67
C LEU A 429 15.72 -10.81 3.29
N VAL A 430 16.24 -11.51 4.30
CA VAL A 430 16.81 -12.84 4.17
C VAL A 430 16.04 -13.81 5.07
N ALA A 431 15.70 -14.98 4.55
CA ALA A 431 15.09 -16.06 5.31
C ALA A 431 16.16 -17.01 5.84
N VAL A 432 16.06 -17.35 7.12
CA VAL A 432 16.88 -18.38 7.76
C VAL A 432 16.04 -19.63 8.00
N GLY A 433 16.57 -20.80 7.59
CA GLY A 433 15.90 -22.09 7.78
C GLY A 433 15.37 -22.70 6.50
N GLY A 434 14.06 -22.99 6.47
CA GLY A 434 13.36 -23.76 5.46
C GLY A 434 13.34 -25.25 5.75
N GLY A 435 12.45 -25.99 5.09
CA GLY A 435 12.19 -27.41 5.37
C GLY A 435 13.40 -28.35 5.36
N ALA A 436 14.47 -28.02 4.62
CA ALA A 436 15.71 -28.82 4.60
C ALA A 436 16.58 -28.63 5.86
N GLU A 437 16.45 -27.52 6.58
CA GLU A 437 17.20 -27.24 7.81
C GLU A 437 16.67 -28.08 9.00
N GLY A 438 15.37 -28.35 9.01
CA GLY A 438 14.68 -29.09 10.07
C GLY A 438 14.68 -28.36 11.43
N SER A 439 14.32 -29.08 12.50
CA SER A 439 14.02 -28.47 13.80
C SER A 439 15.17 -28.46 14.80
N GLU A 440 16.13 -29.37 14.70
CA GLU A 440 17.15 -29.59 15.74
C GLU A 440 17.96 -28.32 16.08
N ARG A 441 18.43 -27.60 15.05
CA ARG A 441 19.27 -26.41 15.24
C ARG A 441 18.48 -25.23 15.77
N PHE A 442 17.25 -25.04 15.29
CA PHE A 442 16.35 -24.02 15.84
C PHE A 442 15.98 -24.30 17.30
N SER A 443 15.65 -25.55 17.65
CA SER A 443 15.34 -25.95 19.03
C SER A 443 16.49 -25.61 19.98
N ARG A 444 17.73 -25.93 19.57
CA ARG A 444 18.95 -25.57 20.31
C ARG A 444 19.10 -24.05 20.47
N ILE A 445 18.94 -23.28 19.40
CA ILE A 445 19.06 -21.81 19.43
C ILE A 445 18.00 -21.18 20.33
N ALA A 446 16.77 -21.69 20.31
CA ALA A 446 15.66 -21.13 21.07
C ALA A 446 15.74 -21.48 22.57
N SER A 447 16.49 -22.53 22.93
CA SER A 447 16.45 -23.18 24.25
C SER A 447 16.90 -22.32 25.45
N SER A 448 17.77 -21.31 25.26
CA SER A 448 18.25 -20.47 26.37
C SER A 448 18.40 -18.99 25.97
N PRO A 449 18.31 -18.04 26.92
CA PRO A 449 18.55 -16.63 26.64
C PRO A 449 19.92 -16.35 25.99
N GLU A 450 20.95 -17.10 26.37
CA GLU A 450 22.31 -16.94 25.86
C GLU A 450 22.40 -17.35 24.38
N SER A 451 21.82 -18.50 24.02
CA SER A 451 21.80 -19.01 22.65
C SER A 451 20.96 -18.14 21.72
N ARG A 452 19.79 -17.68 22.19
CA ARG A 452 18.97 -16.69 21.47
C ARG A 452 19.71 -15.37 21.28
N GLY A 453 20.35 -14.86 22.33
CA GLY A 453 21.15 -13.65 22.27
C GLY A 453 22.26 -13.74 21.22
N GLN A 454 23.01 -14.84 21.20
CA GLN A 454 24.06 -15.08 20.18
C GLN A 454 23.49 -15.08 18.75
N PHE A 455 22.38 -15.79 18.52
CA PHE A 455 21.72 -15.81 17.22
C PHE A 455 21.26 -14.41 16.79
N ILE A 456 20.63 -13.65 17.70
CA ILE A 456 20.13 -12.30 17.42
C ILE A 456 21.27 -11.35 17.03
N GLU A 457 22.40 -11.36 17.74
CA GLU A 457 23.55 -10.52 17.40
C GLU A 457 24.17 -10.91 16.05
N ASN A 458 24.18 -12.20 15.71
CA ASN A 458 24.61 -12.68 14.40
C ASN A 458 23.66 -12.21 13.28
N ALA A 459 22.35 -12.26 13.50
CA ALA A 459 21.35 -11.76 12.56
C ALA A 459 21.47 -10.25 12.34
N ILE A 460 21.63 -9.47 13.41
CA ILE A 460 21.87 -8.01 13.31
C ILE A 460 23.15 -7.73 12.52
N SER A 461 24.22 -8.48 12.79
CA SER A 461 25.49 -8.34 12.07
C SER A 461 25.33 -8.64 10.58
N LEU A 462 24.60 -9.71 10.22
CA LEU A 462 24.29 -10.05 8.83
C LEU A 462 23.52 -8.92 8.14
N MET A 463 22.40 -8.49 8.72
CA MET A 463 21.55 -7.44 8.13
C MET A 463 22.32 -6.14 7.97
N LYS A 464 23.15 -5.78 8.95
CA LYS A 464 24.01 -4.59 8.89
C LYS A 464 25.08 -4.69 7.81
N ASN A 465 25.77 -5.82 7.71
CA ASN A 465 26.86 -6.01 6.75
C ASN A 465 26.38 -5.97 5.30
N PHE A 466 25.17 -6.49 5.04
CA PHE A 466 24.59 -6.54 3.70
C PHE A 466 23.54 -5.45 3.43
N ASN A 467 23.26 -4.59 4.40
CA ASN A 467 22.26 -3.51 4.33
C ASN A 467 20.84 -4.03 3.97
N LEU A 468 20.44 -5.10 4.66
CA LEU A 468 19.11 -5.71 4.56
C LEU A 468 18.12 -4.99 5.48
N ASP A 469 16.83 -5.02 5.13
CA ASP A 469 15.78 -4.39 5.92
C ASP A 469 15.19 -5.31 6.98
N GLY A 470 15.50 -6.61 6.97
CA GLY A 470 14.90 -7.54 7.92
C GLY A 470 15.34 -8.99 7.78
N LEU A 471 14.83 -9.78 8.72
CA LEU A 471 15.03 -11.22 8.83
C LEU A 471 13.67 -11.92 8.80
N ASP A 472 13.58 -13.00 8.02
CA ASP A 472 12.47 -13.92 8.02
C ASP A 472 12.87 -15.24 8.70
N LEU A 473 12.08 -15.70 9.68
CA LEU A 473 12.32 -16.96 10.38
C LEU A 473 11.47 -18.06 9.76
N ASP A 474 12.10 -19.06 9.16
CA ASP A 474 11.42 -20.21 8.56
C ASP A 474 11.80 -21.50 9.30
N TRP A 475 11.29 -21.65 10.53
CA TRP A 475 11.46 -22.87 11.32
C TRP A 475 10.33 -23.84 11.01
N GLU A 476 10.67 -24.95 10.34
CA GLU A 476 9.75 -26.03 9.98
C GLU A 476 10.02 -27.34 10.76
N TYR A 477 9.33 -27.65 11.87
CA TYR A 477 8.44 -26.77 12.66
C TYR A 477 8.73 -26.94 14.16
N PRO A 478 8.55 -25.89 15.00
CA PRO A 478 8.69 -26.01 16.45
C PRO A 478 7.92 -27.21 17.01
N ALA A 479 8.52 -27.97 17.93
CA ALA A 479 7.91 -29.17 18.54
C ALA A 479 7.60 -30.33 17.56
N GLN A 480 8.02 -30.25 16.30
CA GLN A 480 7.83 -31.28 15.29
C GLN A 480 9.14 -31.63 14.58
N GLY A 481 9.28 -32.90 14.18
CA GLY A 481 10.48 -33.39 13.49
C GLY A 481 11.64 -33.76 14.41
N ASN A 482 12.76 -34.14 13.81
CA ASN A 482 13.92 -34.62 14.55
C ASN A 482 14.58 -33.49 15.36
N GLY A 483 14.91 -33.79 16.62
CA GLY A 483 15.54 -32.83 17.53
C GLY A 483 14.60 -31.77 18.12
N ALA A 484 13.31 -31.83 17.81
CA ALA A 484 12.31 -30.91 18.36
C ALA A 484 11.88 -31.28 19.79
N SER A 485 11.37 -30.30 20.51
CA SER A 485 10.91 -30.41 21.91
C SER A 485 9.58 -29.68 22.10
N PRO A 486 8.68 -30.14 22.98
CA PRO A 486 7.50 -29.35 23.36
C PRO A 486 7.84 -27.97 23.95
N GLN A 487 9.07 -27.80 24.47
CA GLN A 487 9.55 -26.50 24.95
C GLN A 487 9.83 -25.51 23.81
N ASP A 488 9.90 -25.98 22.56
CA ASP A 488 10.09 -25.12 21.39
C ASP A 488 8.96 -24.08 21.26
N VAL A 489 7.73 -24.41 21.66
CA VAL A 489 6.58 -23.49 21.57
C VAL A 489 6.82 -22.21 22.38
N PRO A 490 7.02 -22.25 23.72
CA PRO A 490 7.35 -21.04 24.47
C PRO A 490 8.72 -20.46 24.11
N ASN A 491 9.69 -21.28 23.71
CA ASN A 491 11.03 -20.83 23.33
C ASN A 491 11.03 -20.02 22.04
N TYR A 492 10.24 -20.41 21.04
CA TYR A 492 10.06 -19.66 19.80
C TYR A 492 9.40 -18.31 20.08
N THR A 493 8.36 -18.27 20.94
CA THR A 493 7.75 -17.01 21.38
C THR A 493 8.77 -16.09 22.09
N ASN A 494 9.66 -16.65 22.90
CA ASN A 494 10.74 -15.89 23.53
C ASN A 494 11.75 -15.36 22.49
N LEU A 495 12.11 -16.19 21.51
CA LEU A 495 13.00 -15.80 20.42
C LEU A 495 12.45 -14.63 19.60
N VAL A 496 11.20 -14.70 19.13
CA VAL A 496 10.61 -13.61 18.35
C VAL A 496 10.46 -12.32 19.18
N ARG A 497 10.12 -12.44 20.47
CA ARG A 497 10.03 -11.30 21.39
C ARG A 497 11.39 -10.62 21.60
N GLU A 498 12.45 -11.40 21.81
CA GLU A 498 13.80 -10.88 21.99
C GLU A 498 14.36 -10.29 20.69
N CYS A 499 14.11 -10.93 19.53
CA CYS A 499 14.41 -10.35 18.22
C CYS A 499 13.74 -8.99 18.06
N LYS A 500 12.41 -8.91 18.31
CA LYS A 500 11.64 -7.67 18.17
C LYS A 500 12.20 -6.53 19.03
N ALA A 501 12.51 -6.83 20.29
CA ALA A 501 13.10 -5.87 21.20
C ALA A 501 14.49 -5.38 20.72
N ARG A 502 15.35 -6.30 20.29
CA ARG A 502 16.73 -6.00 19.86
C ARG A 502 16.80 -5.32 18.49
N PHE A 503 15.87 -5.62 17.60
CA PHE A 503 15.76 -4.93 16.31
C PHE A 503 15.30 -3.49 16.50
N SER A 504 14.59 -3.17 17.59
CA SER A 504 14.24 -1.79 17.98
C SER A 504 13.56 -0.96 16.88
N GLY A 505 12.80 -1.62 16.00
CA GLY A 505 12.14 -0.99 14.85
C GLY A 505 13.07 -0.63 13.69
N GLN A 506 14.37 -0.94 13.77
CA GLN A 506 15.33 -0.75 12.69
C GLN A 506 15.19 -1.80 11.58
N TYR A 507 14.86 -3.03 11.96
CA TYR A 507 14.72 -4.16 11.04
C TYR A 507 13.32 -4.78 11.17
N LEU A 508 12.78 -5.23 10.04
CA LEU A 508 11.58 -6.06 9.97
C LEU A 508 11.90 -7.46 10.49
N LEU A 509 10.94 -8.02 11.23
CA LEU A 509 10.96 -9.41 11.65
C LEU A 509 9.71 -10.12 11.14
N THR A 510 9.90 -11.07 10.23
CA THR A 510 8.81 -11.87 9.65
C THR A 510 9.03 -13.35 9.92
N ALA A 511 8.00 -14.18 9.69
CA ALA A 511 8.17 -15.63 9.73
C ALA A 511 7.25 -16.31 8.72
N ALA A 512 7.78 -17.36 8.08
CA ALA A 512 6.96 -18.34 7.38
C ALA A 512 6.37 -19.34 8.39
N VAL A 513 5.07 -19.59 8.28
CA VAL A 513 4.34 -20.45 9.24
C VAL A 513 3.30 -21.30 8.51
N PRO A 514 3.00 -22.53 8.99
CA PRO A 514 2.08 -23.43 8.32
C PRO A 514 0.63 -22.97 8.48
N SER A 515 -0.19 -23.14 7.45
CA SER A 515 -1.63 -22.85 7.54
C SER A 515 -2.43 -24.00 8.13
N SER A 516 -1.98 -25.25 7.99
CA SER A 516 -2.70 -26.43 8.48
C SER A 516 -2.80 -26.40 10.01
N GLU A 517 -4.01 -26.58 10.54
CA GLU A 517 -4.25 -26.63 11.97
C GLU A 517 -3.42 -27.73 12.67
N TRP A 518 -3.31 -28.90 12.05
CA TRP A 518 -2.57 -30.03 12.59
C TRP A 518 -1.11 -29.66 12.94
N SER A 519 -0.46 -28.85 12.09
CA SER A 519 0.91 -28.40 12.31
C SER A 519 0.98 -27.13 13.18
N ALA A 520 0.10 -26.16 12.94
CA ALA A 520 0.15 -24.89 13.67
C ALA A 520 -0.20 -25.04 15.17
N ARG A 521 -1.20 -25.88 15.50
CA ARG A 521 -1.70 -26.09 16.87
C ARG A 521 -0.63 -26.58 17.85
N PRO A 522 0.20 -27.60 17.55
CA PRO A 522 1.26 -28.04 18.45
C PRO A 522 2.51 -27.14 18.43
N SER A 523 2.70 -26.29 17.42
CA SER A 523 3.95 -25.56 17.20
C SER A 523 3.98 -24.12 17.72
N TYR A 524 2.84 -23.44 17.83
CA TYR A 524 2.84 -21.99 18.09
C TYR A 524 1.88 -21.57 19.20
N ASP A 525 2.38 -20.72 20.11
CA ASP A 525 1.55 -19.72 20.77
C ASP A 525 1.27 -18.60 19.75
N ILE A 526 0.20 -18.78 18.97
CA ILE A 526 -0.13 -17.93 17.82
C ILE A 526 -0.25 -16.45 18.22
N ALA A 527 -0.97 -16.15 19.31
CA ALA A 527 -1.11 -14.78 19.79
C ALA A 527 0.25 -14.19 20.22
N GLY A 528 1.05 -14.96 20.98
CA GLY A 528 2.39 -14.55 21.39
C GLY A 528 3.31 -14.26 20.21
N VAL A 529 3.30 -15.11 19.19
CA VAL A 529 4.12 -14.97 17.97
C VAL A 529 3.64 -13.78 17.13
N CYS A 530 2.35 -13.71 16.79
CA CYS A 530 1.81 -12.63 15.97
C CYS A 530 1.96 -11.25 16.62
N ASN A 531 1.91 -11.14 17.95
CA ASN A 531 2.16 -9.86 18.63
C ASN A 531 3.59 -9.32 18.47
N ASN A 532 4.58 -10.20 18.25
CA ASN A 532 5.99 -9.82 18.18
C ASN A 532 6.54 -9.72 16.75
N LEU A 533 5.89 -10.34 15.77
CA LEU A 533 6.26 -10.24 14.35
C LEU A 533 5.65 -9.00 13.67
N ASP A 534 6.35 -8.47 12.66
CA ASP A 534 5.84 -7.41 11.79
C ASP A 534 4.86 -7.97 10.76
N LEU A 535 5.21 -9.10 10.14
CA LEU A 535 4.37 -9.83 9.19
C LEU A 535 4.49 -11.35 9.39
N ILE A 536 3.42 -12.06 9.03
CA ILE A 536 3.26 -13.51 9.08
C ILE A 536 3.06 -13.98 7.64
N ASN A 537 4.01 -14.75 7.12
CA ASN A 537 3.94 -15.33 5.79
C ASN A 537 3.26 -16.71 5.90
N LEU A 538 1.93 -16.73 5.83
CA LEU A 538 1.15 -17.93 6.06
C LEU A 538 1.21 -18.85 4.83
N MET A 539 1.86 -20.00 4.97
CA MET A 539 2.02 -21.00 3.91
C MET A 539 0.70 -21.74 3.66
N ALA A 540 -0.24 -21.07 2.99
CA ALA A 540 -1.56 -21.57 2.64
C ALA A 540 -1.54 -22.44 1.37
N TYR A 541 -0.61 -23.37 1.35
CA TYR A 541 -0.36 -24.34 0.29
C TYR A 541 0.19 -25.62 0.90
N ASP A 542 0.55 -26.62 0.08
CA ASP A 542 0.95 -27.95 0.57
C ASP A 542 -0.13 -28.67 1.41
N LEU A 543 -1.40 -28.30 1.25
CA LEU A 543 -2.54 -28.89 1.97
C LEU A 543 -2.81 -30.34 1.54
N HIS A 544 -2.40 -30.68 0.32
CA HIS A 544 -2.35 -32.02 -0.24
C HIS A 544 -0.98 -32.24 -0.86
N ASN A 545 -0.36 -33.38 -0.58
CA ASN A 545 1.03 -33.66 -0.94
C ASN A 545 1.21 -34.99 -1.68
N VAL A 546 2.39 -35.18 -2.28
CA VAL A 546 2.73 -36.37 -3.07
C VAL A 546 2.64 -37.70 -2.30
N GLY A 547 2.59 -37.65 -0.96
CA GLY A 547 2.38 -38.81 -0.10
C GLY A 547 0.91 -39.21 0.08
N ASP A 548 -0.04 -38.38 -0.36
CA ASP A 548 -1.46 -38.67 -0.26
C ASP A 548 -1.84 -39.86 -1.17
N PRO A 549 -2.74 -40.75 -0.72
CA PRO A 549 -3.17 -41.91 -1.51
C PRO A 549 -4.12 -41.54 -2.66
N VAL A 550 -4.49 -40.26 -2.77
CA VAL A 550 -5.41 -39.72 -3.76
C VAL A 550 -4.92 -38.36 -4.27
N THR A 551 -5.41 -37.95 -5.44
CA THR A 551 -5.19 -36.59 -5.96
C THR A 551 -5.85 -35.55 -5.06
N GLY A 552 -5.19 -34.40 -4.88
CA GLY A 552 -5.68 -33.33 -4.02
C GLY A 552 -5.26 -31.95 -4.50
N MET A 553 -6.04 -30.94 -4.12
CA MET A 553 -5.74 -29.54 -4.45
C MET A 553 -4.83 -28.93 -3.40
N GLN A 554 -3.53 -28.78 -3.68
CA GLN A 554 -2.56 -28.33 -2.68
C GLN A 554 -2.84 -26.96 -2.05
N ALA A 555 -3.64 -26.11 -2.70
CA ALA A 555 -3.97 -24.77 -2.23
C ALA A 555 -5.42 -24.39 -2.55
N GLY A 556 -6.35 -25.34 -2.44
CA GLY A 556 -7.78 -25.08 -2.63
C GLY A 556 -8.29 -24.00 -1.66
N LEU A 557 -8.96 -22.96 -2.18
CA LEU A 557 -9.45 -21.85 -1.38
C LEU A 557 -10.50 -22.30 -0.35
N TYR A 558 -11.39 -23.17 -0.80
CA TYR A 558 -12.46 -23.78 -0.01
C TYR A 558 -12.52 -25.30 -0.26
N GLY A 559 -13.31 -26.00 0.56
CA GLY A 559 -13.48 -27.45 0.52
C GLY A 559 -14.91 -27.88 0.19
N PRO A 560 -15.17 -29.20 0.08
CA PRO A 560 -16.49 -29.74 -0.22
C PRO A 560 -17.51 -29.49 0.90
N GLY A 561 -17.06 -29.33 2.15
CA GLY A 561 -17.87 -29.10 3.34
C GLY A 561 -17.37 -27.91 4.17
N LYS A 562 -18.22 -27.41 5.06
CA LYS A 562 -17.87 -26.30 5.97
C LYS A 562 -16.87 -26.69 7.06
N ASP A 563 -16.74 -27.98 7.32
CA ASP A 563 -15.86 -28.56 8.35
C ASP A 563 -14.51 -29.04 7.77
N ASP A 564 -14.25 -28.75 6.49
CA ASP A 564 -12.96 -29.07 5.86
C ASP A 564 -11.85 -28.16 6.41
N THR A 565 -10.90 -28.77 7.11
CA THR A 565 -9.77 -28.08 7.75
C THR A 565 -8.57 -27.88 6.82
N ASP A 566 -8.52 -28.60 5.69
CA ASP A 566 -7.37 -28.60 4.78
C ASP A 566 -7.63 -27.68 3.58
N THR A 567 -8.02 -26.44 3.90
CA THR A 567 -8.30 -25.38 2.92
C THR A 567 -7.58 -24.10 3.31
N VAL A 568 -7.26 -23.27 2.32
CA VAL A 568 -6.70 -21.93 2.55
C VAL A 568 -7.57 -21.15 3.54
N ASN A 569 -8.89 -21.16 3.35
CA ASN A 569 -9.81 -20.43 4.20
C ASN A 569 -9.84 -20.96 5.64
N ALA A 570 -9.75 -22.28 5.84
CA ALA A 570 -9.69 -22.86 7.18
C ALA A 570 -8.40 -22.46 7.89
N GLY A 571 -7.25 -22.52 7.21
CA GLY A 571 -5.96 -22.14 7.77
C GLY A 571 -5.90 -20.66 8.18
N VAL A 572 -6.36 -19.74 7.31
CA VAL A 572 -6.43 -18.31 7.63
C VAL A 572 -7.33 -18.06 8.84
N ARG A 573 -8.51 -18.69 8.88
CA ARG A 573 -9.42 -18.57 10.03
C ARG A 573 -8.85 -19.15 11.31
N PHE A 574 -8.11 -20.26 11.23
CA PHE A 574 -7.48 -20.86 12.40
C PHE A 574 -6.52 -19.88 13.06
N TRP A 575 -5.64 -19.24 12.29
CA TRP A 575 -4.70 -18.24 12.82
C TRP A 575 -5.41 -17.02 13.42
N ILE A 576 -6.41 -16.47 12.72
CA ILE A 576 -7.18 -15.32 13.22
C ILE A 576 -7.92 -15.67 14.51
N ASN A 577 -8.61 -16.82 14.55
CA ASN A 577 -9.39 -17.25 15.72
C ASN A 577 -8.52 -17.56 16.94
N ASN A 578 -7.23 -17.85 16.75
CA ASN A 578 -6.26 -18.09 17.81
C ASN A 578 -5.41 -16.85 18.15
N GLY A 579 -5.87 -15.65 17.76
CA GLY A 579 -5.34 -14.38 18.24
C GLY A 579 -4.31 -13.71 17.33
N CYS A 580 -4.10 -14.22 16.11
CA CYS A 580 -3.32 -13.50 15.11
C CYS A 580 -4.14 -12.38 14.48
N GLN A 581 -3.57 -11.19 14.35
CA GLN A 581 -4.25 -10.07 13.69
C GLN A 581 -4.24 -10.26 12.16
N ALA A 582 -5.39 -10.09 11.51
CA ALA A 582 -5.53 -10.27 10.06
C ALA A 582 -4.56 -9.38 9.28
N GLU A 583 -4.40 -8.13 9.71
CA GLU A 583 -3.46 -7.13 9.17
C GLU A 583 -1.97 -7.48 9.28
N LYS A 584 -1.61 -8.61 9.91
CA LYS A 584 -0.25 -9.13 9.94
C LYS A 584 -0.04 -10.32 9.02
N ILE A 585 -1.11 -10.94 8.53
CA ILE A 585 -1.05 -12.16 7.72
C ILE A 585 -0.90 -11.79 6.25
N ASN A 586 0.14 -12.29 5.60
CA ASN A 586 0.25 -12.36 4.15
C ASN A 586 -0.23 -13.75 3.71
N LEU A 587 -1.17 -13.79 2.77
CA LEU A 587 -1.69 -15.04 2.23
C LEU A 587 -0.69 -15.68 1.27
N GLY A 588 -0.15 -16.85 1.62
CA GLY A 588 0.74 -17.63 0.76
C GLY A 588 0.04 -18.23 -0.46
N VAL A 589 0.66 -18.08 -1.63
CA VAL A 589 0.20 -18.65 -2.91
C VAL A 589 1.36 -19.42 -3.55
N PRO A 590 1.16 -20.70 -3.94
CA PRO A 590 2.22 -21.49 -4.57
C PRO A 590 2.28 -21.22 -6.08
N PHE A 591 3.46 -20.93 -6.61
CA PHE A 591 3.69 -20.79 -8.06
C PHE A 591 4.21 -22.08 -8.72
N TYR A 592 4.11 -23.17 -7.99
CA TYR A 592 4.39 -24.52 -8.45
C TYR A 592 3.15 -25.39 -8.26
N ALA A 593 3.13 -26.55 -8.89
CA ALA A 593 2.07 -27.52 -8.88
C ALA A 593 2.48 -28.78 -8.11
N LYS A 594 1.50 -29.50 -7.53
CA LYS A 594 1.68 -30.89 -7.11
C LYS A 594 1.15 -31.82 -8.19
N THR A 595 1.86 -32.91 -8.42
CA THR A 595 1.53 -33.85 -9.49
C THR A 595 1.52 -35.29 -8.99
N TRP A 596 0.64 -36.10 -9.61
CA TRP A 596 0.45 -37.50 -9.27
C TRP A 596 0.34 -38.37 -10.52
N THR A 597 0.67 -39.64 -10.35
CA THR A 597 0.36 -40.71 -11.31
C THR A 597 -0.89 -41.45 -10.83
N LEU A 598 -1.95 -41.43 -11.62
CA LEU A 598 -3.23 -42.08 -11.37
C LEU A 598 -3.11 -43.60 -11.52
N THR A 599 -3.80 -44.34 -10.65
CA THR A 599 -3.93 -45.79 -10.81
C THR A 599 -4.82 -46.15 -12.01
N ASN A 600 -5.79 -45.28 -12.33
CA ASN A 600 -6.70 -45.45 -13.47
C ASN A 600 -6.88 -44.11 -14.19
N PRO A 601 -6.39 -43.95 -15.44
CA PRO A 601 -6.56 -42.73 -16.25
C PRO A 601 -8.01 -42.23 -16.42
N ASN A 602 -8.99 -43.14 -16.32
CA ASN A 602 -10.41 -42.78 -16.44
C ASN A 602 -10.99 -42.19 -15.15
N ASP A 603 -10.32 -42.39 -14.01
CA ASP A 603 -10.62 -41.71 -12.75
C ASP A 603 -9.62 -40.58 -12.54
N ASN A 604 -10.00 -39.39 -13.01
CA ASN A 604 -9.13 -38.21 -13.11
C ASN A 604 -9.68 -37.00 -12.35
N GLY A 605 -10.65 -37.23 -11.47
CA GLY A 605 -11.19 -36.21 -10.57
C GLY A 605 -10.24 -35.86 -9.43
N VAL A 606 -10.64 -34.88 -8.62
CA VAL A 606 -10.06 -34.66 -7.30
C VAL A 606 -10.48 -35.82 -6.39
N GLY A 607 -9.54 -36.41 -5.65
CA GLY A 607 -9.77 -37.61 -4.84
C GLY A 607 -9.56 -38.94 -5.57
N ALA A 608 -9.05 -38.92 -6.80
CA ALA A 608 -8.77 -40.13 -7.57
C ALA A 608 -7.57 -40.91 -7.00
N PRO A 609 -7.58 -42.25 -6.92
CA PRO A 609 -6.48 -43.05 -6.38
C PRO A 609 -5.19 -42.93 -7.20
N VAL A 610 -4.05 -42.81 -6.51
CA VAL A 610 -2.74 -42.61 -7.14
C VAL A 610 -1.80 -43.80 -6.87
N SER A 611 -0.88 -44.04 -7.80
CA SER A 611 0.19 -45.04 -7.66
C SER A 611 1.53 -44.43 -7.25
N GLY A 612 1.63 -43.10 -7.21
CA GLY A 612 2.84 -42.38 -6.82
C GLY A 612 2.89 -40.94 -7.34
N PRO A 613 4.06 -40.28 -7.21
CA PRO A 613 4.26 -38.93 -7.71
C PRO A 613 4.13 -38.86 -9.23
N GLY A 614 3.75 -37.70 -9.74
CA GLY A 614 3.77 -37.41 -11.18
C GLY A 614 5.20 -37.34 -11.72
N SER A 615 5.32 -37.48 -13.04
CA SER A 615 6.60 -37.45 -13.73
C SER A 615 7.31 -36.09 -13.54
N PRO A 616 8.63 -36.08 -13.27
CA PRO A 616 9.38 -34.84 -13.10
C PRO A 616 9.39 -34.01 -14.39
N GLY A 617 9.37 -32.69 -14.24
CA GLY A 617 9.56 -31.76 -15.34
C GLY A 617 11.05 -31.57 -15.71
N PRO A 618 11.35 -31.06 -16.92
CA PRO A 618 12.72 -30.89 -17.38
C PRO A 618 13.49 -29.76 -16.68
N LEU A 619 12.79 -28.82 -16.02
CA LEU A 619 13.40 -27.66 -15.35
C LEU A 619 13.51 -27.88 -13.85
N SER A 620 12.43 -28.31 -13.21
CA SER A 620 12.39 -28.55 -11.76
C SER A 620 13.05 -29.87 -11.36
N ALA A 621 13.05 -30.86 -12.25
CA ALA A 621 13.61 -32.21 -12.06
C ALA A 621 13.15 -32.92 -10.76
N ASN A 622 11.98 -32.54 -10.23
CA ASN A 622 11.47 -33.04 -8.96
C ASN A 622 10.19 -33.86 -9.17
N PRO A 623 10.21 -35.20 -8.97
CA PRO A 623 9.00 -36.01 -9.09
C PRO A 623 7.89 -35.50 -8.18
N GLY A 624 6.68 -35.39 -8.73
CA GLY A 624 5.53 -34.92 -7.98
C GLY A 624 5.41 -33.39 -7.85
N SER A 625 6.29 -32.61 -8.47
CA SER A 625 6.20 -31.14 -8.53
C SER A 625 6.56 -30.60 -9.91
N LEU A 626 5.92 -29.51 -10.31
CA LEU A 626 6.24 -28.76 -11.54
C LEU A 626 6.17 -27.26 -11.26
N SER A 627 7.09 -26.49 -11.82
CA SER A 627 6.93 -25.01 -11.86
C SER A 627 5.74 -24.62 -12.72
N TYR A 628 5.14 -23.44 -12.50
CA TYR A 628 4.06 -22.94 -13.35
C TYR A 628 4.50 -22.84 -14.81
N SER A 629 5.74 -22.42 -15.08
CA SER A 629 6.30 -22.41 -16.44
C SER A 629 6.27 -23.79 -17.14
N GLU A 630 6.54 -24.87 -16.40
CA GLU A 630 6.42 -26.25 -16.91
C GLU A 630 4.96 -26.66 -17.13
N VAL A 631 4.07 -26.30 -16.21
CA VAL A 631 2.63 -26.60 -16.31
C VAL A 631 2.03 -25.91 -17.52
N CYS A 632 2.24 -24.60 -17.68
CA CYS A 632 1.68 -23.85 -18.80
C CYS A 632 2.27 -24.33 -20.13
N SER A 633 3.57 -24.67 -20.17
CA SER A 633 4.21 -25.24 -21.38
C SER A 633 3.59 -26.58 -21.78
N LYS A 634 3.32 -27.46 -20.81
CA LYS A 634 2.64 -28.75 -21.05
C LYS A 634 1.23 -28.54 -21.60
N ILE A 635 0.46 -27.62 -21.01
CA ILE A 635 -0.90 -27.31 -21.45
C ILE A 635 -0.88 -26.72 -22.88
N ASN A 636 0.01 -25.76 -23.16
CA ASN A 636 0.13 -25.12 -24.48
C ASN A 636 0.61 -26.08 -25.57
N ALA A 637 1.43 -27.08 -25.23
CA ALA A 637 1.84 -28.14 -26.16
C ALA A 637 0.66 -29.05 -26.60
N GLY A 638 -0.47 -29.01 -25.87
CA GLY A 638 -1.69 -29.75 -26.17
C GLY A 638 -1.74 -31.15 -25.56
N GLY A 639 -2.93 -31.76 -25.60
CA GLY A 639 -3.19 -33.11 -25.09
C GLY A 639 -3.55 -33.20 -23.60
N TRP A 640 -3.46 -32.10 -22.86
CA TRP A 640 -3.95 -31.97 -21.49
C TRP A 640 -5.40 -31.49 -21.46
N THR A 641 -6.22 -32.12 -20.63
CA THR A 641 -7.56 -31.61 -20.30
C THR A 641 -7.46 -30.77 -19.04
N VAL A 642 -7.77 -29.47 -19.14
CA VAL A 642 -7.79 -28.55 -18.00
C VAL A 642 -9.22 -28.39 -17.50
N ARG A 643 -9.41 -28.42 -16.18
CA ARG A 643 -10.68 -28.19 -15.51
C ARG A 643 -10.50 -27.19 -14.37
N TYR A 644 -11.51 -26.38 -14.12
CA TYR A 644 -11.57 -25.50 -12.97
C TYR A 644 -12.52 -26.11 -11.94
N ASP A 645 -12.03 -26.33 -10.71
CA ASP A 645 -12.89 -26.74 -9.60
C ASP A 645 -13.55 -25.48 -9.01
N GLU A 646 -14.80 -25.22 -9.40
CA GLU A 646 -15.57 -24.06 -8.93
C GLU A 646 -15.79 -24.02 -7.41
N GLN A 647 -15.75 -25.18 -6.75
CA GLN A 647 -15.91 -25.25 -5.30
C GLN A 647 -14.60 -24.87 -4.61
N ARG A 648 -13.48 -25.41 -5.09
CA ARG A 648 -12.14 -25.17 -4.51
C ARG A 648 -11.45 -23.93 -5.04
N ARG A 649 -11.98 -23.31 -6.11
CA ARG A 649 -11.44 -22.09 -6.72
C ARG A 649 -10.01 -22.24 -7.22
N VAL A 650 -9.70 -23.39 -7.80
CA VAL A 650 -8.37 -23.72 -8.36
C VAL A 650 -8.49 -24.65 -9.57
N PRO A 651 -7.56 -24.56 -10.55
CA PRO A 651 -7.51 -25.47 -11.68
C PRO A 651 -6.80 -26.79 -11.37
N TYR A 652 -7.14 -27.81 -12.15
CA TYR A 652 -6.34 -29.02 -12.32
C TYR A 652 -6.28 -29.44 -13.79
N ALA A 653 -5.28 -30.23 -14.15
CA ALA A 653 -5.12 -30.76 -15.49
C ALA A 653 -4.75 -32.24 -15.45
N PHE A 654 -5.16 -33.00 -16.46
CA PHE A 654 -4.76 -34.40 -16.60
C PHE A 654 -4.52 -34.81 -18.05
N GLN A 655 -3.62 -35.77 -18.24
CA GLN A 655 -3.31 -36.42 -19.51
C GLN A 655 -2.86 -37.86 -19.25
N GLY A 656 -3.59 -38.84 -19.78
CA GLY A 656 -3.30 -40.24 -19.49
C GLY A 656 -3.41 -40.51 -17.98
N ASP A 657 -2.37 -41.09 -17.39
CA ASP A 657 -2.27 -41.32 -15.95
C ASP A 657 -1.66 -40.12 -15.19
N GLN A 658 -1.33 -39.00 -15.84
CA GLN A 658 -0.71 -37.87 -15.15
C GLN A 658 -1.76 -36.84 -14.73
N TRP A 659 -1.66 -36.37 -13.49
CA TRP A 659 -2.57 -35.37 -12.89
C TRP A 659 -1.78 -34.22 -12.26
N ILE A 660 -2.25 -32.99 -12.44
CA ILE A 660 -1.59 -31.74 -11.99
C ILE A 660 -2.62 -30.86 -11.26
N GLY A 661 -2.36 -30.51 -10.00
CA GLY A 661 -3.08 -29.48 -9.27
C GLY A 661 -2.21 -28.23 -9.13
N PHE A 662 -2.69 -27.08 -9.62
CA PHE A 662 -1.86 -25.89 -9.81
C PHE A 662 -2.65 -24.58 -9.61
N GLU A 663 -1.95 -23.44 -9.66
CA GLU A 663 -2.55 -22.10 -9.71
C GLU A 663 -2.55 -21.56 -11.13
N ASN A 664 -3.58 -20.80 -11.50
CA ASN A 664 -3.58 -19.98 -12.71
C ASN A 664 -3.94 -18.52 -12.38
N VAL A 665 -3.91 -17.64 -13.38
CA VAL A 665 -4.26 -16.22 -13.21
C VAL A 665 -5.63 -16.03 -12.54
N GLN A 666 -6.61 -16.88 -12.85
CA GLN A 666 -7.94 -16.81 -12.25
C GLN A 666 -7.91 -17.16 -10.76
N SER A 667 -7.33 -18.29 -10.36
CA SER A 667 -7.30 -18.72 -8.96
C SER A 667 -6.44 -17.78 -8.09
N VAL A 668 -5.33 -17.27 -8.62
CA VAL A 668 -4.52 -16.23 -7.95
C VAL A 668 -5.33 -14.95 -7.74
N SER A 669 -6.08 -14.50 -8.76
CA SER A 669 -6.94 -13.31 -8.63
C SER A 669 -8.06 -13.51 -7.59
N GLU A 670 -8.65 -14.70 -7.53
CA GLU A 670 -9.66 -15.05 -6.53
C GLU A 670 -9.06 -15.07 -5.10
N LYS A 671 -7.80 -15.50 -4.95
CA LYS A 671 -7.07 -15.42 -3.67
C LYS A 671 -6.70 -14.00 -3.26
N VAL A 672 -6.32 -13.15 -4.21
CA VAL A 672 -6.12 -11.72 -3.95
C VAL A 672 -7.42 -11.08 -3.46
N GLN A 673 -8.55 -11.39 -4.10
CA GLN A 673 -9.85 -10.90 -3.64
C GLN A 673 -10.18 -11.43 -2.23
N TYR A 674 -9.90 -12.71 -1.97
CA TYR A 674 -10.06 -13.28 -0.63
C TYR A 674 -9.20 -12.57 0.42
N ALA A 675 -7.93 -12.27 0.13
CA ALA A 675 -7.05 -11.53 1.02
C ALA A 675 -7.59 -10.12 1.33
N LYS A 676 -8.09 -9.42 0.30
CA LYS A 676 -8.78 -8.13 0.44
C LYS A 676 -10.02 -8.25 1.33
N ASP A 677 -10.85 -9.27 1.12
CA ASP A 677 -12.09 -9.49 1.86
C ASP A 677 -11.84 -9.87 3.33
N GLN A 678 -10.79 -10.64 3.60
CA GLN A 678 -10.37 -11.00 4.96
C GLN A 678 -9.52 -9.91 5.64
N GLN A 679 -9.27 -8.78 4.96
CA GLN A 679 -8.46 -7.66 5.48
C GLN A 679 -7.05 -8.08 5.90
N LEU A 680 -6.46 -8.98 5.11
CA LEU A 680 -5.10 -9.45 5.34
C LEU A 680 -4.08 -8.34 5.08
N ALA A 681 -2.86 -8.51 5.61
CA ALA A 681 -1.73 -7.59 5.37
C ALA A 681 -1.34 -7.51 3.89
N GLY A 682 -1.56 -8.61 3.18
CA GLY A 682 -1.26 -8.73 1.77
C GLY A 682 -1.20 -10.19 1.32
N VAL A 683 -0.34 -10.45 0.36
CA VAL A 683 -0.09 -11.76 -0.25
C VAL A 683 1.40 -12.07 -0.23
N MET A 684 1.71 -13.35 -0.13
CA MET A 684 3.05 -13.91 -0.19
C MET A 684 3.08 -14.98 -1.28
N VAL A 685 4.21 -15.13 -1.96
CA VAL A 685 4.39 -16.16 -2.99
C VAL A 685 5.61 -17.03 -2.72
N TRP A 686 5.40 -18.34 -2.85
CA TRP A 686 6.44 -19.34 -2.93
C TRP A 686 6.39 -20.09 -4.29
N ALA A 687 7.34 -19.91 -5.19
CA ALA A 687 8.29 -18.81 -5.22
C ALA A 687 8.32 -18.21 -6.63
N ILE A 688 8.77 -16.95 -6.77
CA ILE A 688 8.65 -16.22 -8.05
C ILE A 688 9.49 -16.82 -9.18
N ASN A 689 10.49 -17.63 -8.83
CA ASN A 689 11.28 -18.44 -9.77
C ASN A 689 10.49 -19.57 -10.45
N ASP A 690 9.28 -19.90 -10.00
CA ASP A 690 8.43 -20.91 -10.62
C ASP A 690 7.37 -20.33 -11.56
N ASP A 691 7.19 -19.00 -11.56
CA ASP A 691 6.33 -18.31 -12.53
C ASP A 691 6.89 -18.42 -13.96
N ASP A 692 6.11 -18.01 -14.95
CA ASP A 692 6.59 -17.82 -16.32
C ASP A 692 7.33 -16.48 -16.48
N PHE A 693 8.49 -16.36 -15.82
CA PHE A 693 9.29 -15.12 -15.82
C PHE A 693 9.92 -14.78 -17.19
N HIS A 694 9.95 -15.73 -18.12
CA HIS A 694 10.42 -15.51 -19.49
C HIS A 694 9.29 -15.28 -20.50
N GLY A 695 8.02 -15.45 -20.12
CA GLY A 695 6.89 -15.30 -21.04
C GLY A 695 6.84 -16.40 -22.10
N ILE A 696 7.22 -17.63 -21.74
CA ILE A 696 7.20 -18.81 -22.62
C ILE A 696 5.76 -19.15 -23.06
N CYS A 697 4.81 -18.94 -22.16
CA CYS A 697 3.40 -19.27 -22.33
C CYS A 697 2.53 -18.05 -22.67
N GLY A 698 3.11 -16.84 -22.69
CA GLY A 698 2.39 -15.59 -22.92
C GLY A 698 3.12 -14.40 -22.28
N ASP A 699 2.41 -13.65 -21.44
CA ASP A 699 2.98 -12.53 -20.70
C ASP A 699 4.04 -13.02 -19.70
N GLN A 700 5.07 -12.19 -19.45
CA GLN A 700 6.03 -12.45 -18.37
C GLN A 700 5.35 -12.28 -17.02
N TYR A 701 5.73 -13.09 -16.04
CA TYR A 701 5.24 -12.98 -14.65
C TYR A 701 3.70 -13.00 -14.52
N PRO A 702 2.96 -13.87 -15.24
CA PRO A 702 1.51 -13.79 -15.30
C PRO A 702 0.86 -14.01 -13.93
N LEU A 703 1.40 -14.91 -13.10
CA LEU A 703 0.87 -15.13 -11.76
C LEU A 703 1.26 -14.00 -10.81
N LEU A 704 2.50 -13.50 -10.89
CA LEU A 704 2.95 -12.39 -10.05
C LEU A 704 2.19 -11.10 -10.36
N HIS A 705 1.88 -10.81 -11.63
CA HIS A 705 1.00 -9.70 -12.00
C HIS A 705 -0.40 -9.87 -11.42
N ALA A 706 -0.98 -11.07 -11.49
CA ALA A 706 -2.27 -11.36 -10.88
C ALA A 706 -2.23 -11.12 -9.36
N LEU A 707 -1.16 -11.54 -8.70
CA LEU A 707 -0.93 -11.37 -7.27
C LEU A 707 -0.74 -9.89 -6.88
N ASN A 708 -0.02 -9.12 -7.70
CA ASN A 708 0.22 -7.69 -7.50
C ASN A 708 -1.05 -6.83 -7.64
N THR A 709 -2.12 -7.34 -8.25
CA THR A 709 -3.43 -6.65 -8.28
C THR A 709 -4.03 -6.39 -6.89
N ILE A 710 -3.42 -6.93 -5.84
CA ILE A 710 -3.75 -6.55 -4.47
C ILE A 710 -3.57 -5.05 -4.21
N ASN A 711 -2.67 -4.40 -4.96
CA ASN A 711 -2.36 -2.97 -4.93
C ASN A 711 -3.12 -2.16 -6.00
N ASN A 712 -4.10 -2.77 -6.67
CA ASN A 712 -4.91 -2.15 -7.73
C ASN A 712 -6.40 -2.11 -7.40
#